data_AF-A0A4D6KT16-F1
#
_entry.id   AF-A0A4D6KT16-F1
#
_cell.length_a   1.000
_cell.length_b   1.000
_cell.length_c   1.000
_cell.angle_alpha   90.00
_cell.angle_beta   90.00
_cell.angle_gamma   90.00
#
_symmetry.space_group_name_H-M   'P 1'
#
loop_
_entity.id
_entity.type
_entity.pdbx_description
1 polymer ?
#
loop_
_entity_poly.entity_id
_entity_poly.type
_entity_poly.pdbx_seq_one_letter_code
_entity_poly.pdbx_strand_id
1 'polypeptide(L)'
;MSSVKSRDVCIVGVARTPMGGLLGSLSSLSATELGSIVIKNALKRANVDPSLVQEVFFGNVLSANLGQAPARQAALGAGIPTSVVCTTINKVCASGMKATMLAALTIQQGLNDIVVSGGMESMSNSPKYLAAARKGSRYGHDTVIDGMVKDGLWDVYNDFGMGACAELCADQHVITRDEQDSYAIQSFERGISAQKAGHFAWEIVPVEVSSGRGKPSTLVDTDEGLGKFDAAKLRKLRPSFKQVGGSVTAGNASIISDGAAALVLVSGEKARELGLHVIAKIKGYGDAAKEPELFTTAPALAIPKAISNAGLEASQIDYYEINEAFSVVALVNQKLLGLNPEKVNAHGGAVSLGHPLGCSGARILVTLLGVLRQKRGKYGVAAICNGGGGASALVLELMKGSRYGHDTVIDGMVKDGLWDVYNDFGMGACAELCADQHVITRDEQDSYAIQSFERGISAQKAGHFAWEIVPVEVSSGRGKPSTLVDTDEGLGKFDAAKLRKLRPSFKQVGGSVTAGNASIISDGAAALVLVSGEKARELGLHVIAKIKGYGDAAKEPELFTTAPALAIPKAISNAGLEASQIDYYEINEAFSVVALVNQKLLGLNPVSVQVPQNDLKKMTGVKKVNSPRGEVGEIDTRAPFQSVKAAVSLFGEVAIPRDRFSIKRRSSENVFEKETQLILAQKELDKVKKHVDNAEAVKAKALSDLESAKEILQILTTRLAYVRESKQSAMEAAEAVKSQTKRFEKTLSLKAVGYEAWKRELDHARKEYITTINELDSSKQELTKIKQDFDAVMGAKLAALQAAGEAQRSAKLNSERISELSNEIATMKASIEQLKLAAEQSHEEREAQLMSYYTNAKEEVQKNLESLKKEYDPELVENLDAKLAETSAEIEALQEHIKKLHAAKMDSVRLLTSELKEATKTLQDIAEEKNSLNKLVFFLRMELKQVRSEQDGVKEKEHAAGVLAANLTDELQGRMGEAKPAPSTVEELEADIFYVQSKKIQKLQSETEGARREAEEMRRKAQELKVEAEKSRAVAEEAEQRLELVLVEAREAKAAQQRAVKEIKILSEVSKVPSSKFSGKIKIPNEEFEAMRTKAKECEALVEKKEENAMEELHQIYARKNEVDRKVETNVKAIEDTKAATEAALWSAELAESSKVAIETELKRSRQQQQQQQKVVSDDASQKLEHSLTPVSLTTE
;
A
#
# COMPACT_ATOMS: atom_id res chain seq x y z
N MET A 1 -15.16 18.39 -34.18
CA MET A 1 -15.25 19.22 -32.95
C MET A 1 -16.48 20.14 -32.88
N SER A 2 -17.20 20.43 -33.99
CA SER A 2 -18.37 21.34 -34.00
C SER A 2 -19.59 20.88 -33.17
N SER A 3 -19.63 19.64 -32.68
CA SER A 3 -20.75 19.06 -31.92
C SER A 3 -20.54 18.99 -30.39
N VAL A 4 -19.45 19.57 -29.87
CA VAL A 4 -19.14 19.63 -28.43
C VAL A 4 -19.52 21.01 -27.91
N LYS A 5 -20.38 21.12 -26.90
CA LYS A 5 -20.76 22.41 -26.26
C LYS A 5 -19.74 22.84 -25.19
N SER A 6 -19.83 24.03 -24.58
CA SER A 6 -18.87 24.48 -23.55
C SER A 6 -18.85 23.57 -22.32
N ARG A 7 -20.01 23.29 -21.73
CA ARG A 7 -20.14 22.46 -20.51
C ARG A 7 -20.49 20.99 -20.77
N ASP A 8 -20.30 20.52 -22.01
CA ASP A 8 -20.34 19.08 -22.28
C ASP A 8 -19.20 18.41 -21.51
N VAL A 9 -19.46 17.30 -20.81
CA VAL A 9 -18.41 16.55 -20.10
C VAL A 9 -17.81 15.54 -21.07
N CYS A 10 -16.55 15.75 -21.41
CA CYS A 10 -15.82 14.98 -22.41
C CYS A 10 -14.85 14.02 -21.75
N ILE A 11 -14.82 12.77 -22.20
CA ILE A 11 -13.79 11.79 -21.83
C ILE A 11 -12.68 11.90 -22.87
N VAL A 12 -11.46 12.22 -22.44
CA VAL A 12 -10.30 12.44 -23.35
C VAL A 12 -9.18 11.41 -23.16
N GLY A 13 -9.18 10.66 -22.07
CA GLY A 13 -8.25 9.56 -21.85
C GLY A 13 -8.80 8.54 -20.87
N VAL A 14 -8.41 7.28 -21.06
CA VAL A 14 -8.79 6.16 -20.19
C VAL A 14 -7.66 5.16 -20.06
N ALA A 15 -7.62 4.48 -18.92
CA ALA A 15 -6.72 3.36 -18.68
C ALA A 15 -7.29 2.45 -17.60
N ARG A 16 -6.95 1.15 -17.66
CA ARG A 16 -7.14 0.20 -16.57
C ARG A 16 -5.92 -0.69 -16.41
N THR A 17 -5.72 -1.23 -15.22
CA THR A 17 -4.81 -2.37 -15.04
C THR A 17 -5.44 -3.63 -15.65
N PRO A 18 -4.66 -4.71 -15.84
CA PRO A 18 -5.23 -6.04 -15.84
C PRO A 18 -5.96 -6.28 -14.51
N MET A 19 -6.86 -7.24 -14.50
CA MET A 19 -7.54 -7.71 -13.29
C MET A 19 -6.79 -8.93 -12.76
N GLY A 20 -6.22 -8.81 -11.56
CA GLY A 20 -5.56 -9.91 -10.84
C GLY A 20 -6.56 -10.67 -9.98
N GLY A 21 -6.44 -12.00 -9.88
CA GLY A 21 -7.27 -12.78 -8.97
C GLY A 21 -6.89 -12.56 -7.50
N LEU A 22 -7.73 -13.02 -6.57
CA LEU A 22 -7.43 -13.01 -5.14
C LEU A 22 -6.11 -13.74 -4.85
N LEU A 23 -5.17 -13.04 -4.20
CA LEU A 23 -3.80 -13.49 -3.95
C LEU A 23 -3.06 -13.91 -5.24
N GLY A 24 -3.42 -13.27 -6.36
CA GLY A 24 -2.94 -13.55 -7.70
C GLY A 24 -1.86 -12.58 -8.19
N SER A 25 -1.90 -12.27 -9.48
CA SER A 25 -0.82 -11.57 -10.20
C SER A 25 -0.51 -10.16 -9.69
N LEU A 26 -1.49 -9.48 -9.10
CA LEU A 26 -1.36 -8.09 -8.61
C LEU A 26 -1.32 -7.97 -7.09
N SER A 27 -1.31 -9.08 -6.34
CA SER A 27 -1.50 -9.05 -4.88
C SER A 27 -0.37 -8.36 -4.11
N SER A 28 0.81 -8.21 -4.70
CA SER A 28 1.93 -7.50 -4.08
C SER A 28 1.80 -5.98 -4.13
N LEU A 29 0.85 -5.44 -4.91
CA LEU A 29 0.63 -4.02 -5.07
C LEU A 29 -0.58 -3.58 -4.25
N SER A 30 -0.45 -2.45 -3.56
CA SER A 30 -1.56 -1.79 -2.87
C SER A 30 -2.56 -1.20 -3.87
N ALA A 31 -3.78 -0.94 -3.42
CA ALA A 31 -4.80 -0.29 -4.24
C ALA A 31 -4.35 1.09 -4.75
N THR A 32 -3.62 1.85 -3.93
CA THR A 32 -3.14 3.19 -4.27
C THR A 32 -2.05 3.17 -5.34
N GLU A 33 -1.15 2.19 -5.32
CA GLU A 33 -0.17 1.96 -6.39
C GLU A 33 -0.84 1.61 -7.73
N LEU A 34 -1.83 0.70 -7.71
CA LEU A 34 -2.62 0.38 -8.91
C LEU A 34 -3.34 1.64 -9.45
N GLY A 35 -3.90 2.45 -8.55
CA GLY A 35 -4.51 3.75 -8.87
C GLY A 35 -3.53 4.72 -9.52
N SER A 36 -2.31 4.85 -8.99
CA SER A 36 -1.27 5.72 -9.56
C SER A 36 -0.91 5.33 -10.99
N ILE A 37 -0.77 4.02 -11.26
CA ILE A 37 -0.44 3.51 -12.58
C ILE A 37 -1.50 3.92 -13.61
N VAL A 38 -2.78 3.73 -13.30
CA VAL A 38 -3.85 4.02 -14.27
C VAL A 38 -4.10 5.50 -14.44
N ILE A 39 -3.99 6.31 -13.38
CA ILE A 39 -4.13 7.77 -13.49
C ILE A 39 -3.04 8.34 -14.40
N LYS A 40 -1.78 7.96 -14.15
CA LYS A 40 -0.63 8.40 -14.95
C LYS A 40 -0.80 8.06 -16.43
N ASN A 41 -1.22 6.83 -16.72
CA ASN A 41 -1.39 6.38 -18.10
C ASN A 41 -2.65 6.96 -18.77
N ALA A 42 -3.73 7.21 -18.03
CA ALA A 42 -4.91 7.88 -18.58
C ALA A 42 -4.59 9.34 -18.96
N LEU A 43 -3.85 10.07 -18.12
CA LEU A 43 -3.36 11.43 -18.40
C LEU A 43 -2.40 11.45 -19.60
N LYS A 44 -1.45 10.50 -19.64
CA LYS A 44 -0.54 10.34 -20.79
C LYS A 44 -1.31 10.09 -22.09
N ARG A 45 -2.29 9.18 -22.09
CA ARG A 45 -3.15 8.89 -23.25
C ARG A 45 -4.06 10.06 -23.63
N ALA A 46 -4.44 10.89 -22.66
CA ALA A 46 -5.20 12.12 -22.89
C ALA A 46 -4.36 13.27 -23.45
N ASN A 47 -3.02 13.17 -23.41
CA ASN A 47 -2.10 14.29 -23.61
C ASN A 47 -2.43 15.49 -22.71
N VAL A 48 -2.72 15.22 -21.43
CA VAL A 48 -3.01 16.25 -20.41
C VAL A 48 -1.88 16.28 -19.40
N ASP A 49 -1.29 17.46 -19.21
CA ASP A 49 -0.29 17.68 -18.17
C ASP A 49 -0.92 17.49 -16.78
N PRO A 50 -0.31 16.69 -15.87
CA PRO A 50 -0.83 16.48 -14.51
C PRO A 50 -1.08 17.76 -13.72
N SER A 51 -0.37 18.85 -14.00
CA SER A 51 -0.53 20.15 -13.34
C SER A 51 -1.82 20.90 -13.73
N LEU A 52 -2.45 20.51 -14.83
CA LEU A 52 -3.73 21.07 -15.26
C LEU A 52 -4.93 20.41 -14.59
N VAL A 53 -4.74 19.27 -13.92
CA VAL A 53 -5.81 18.59 -13.17
C VAL A 53 -6.19 19.44 -11.96
N GLN A 54 -7.48 19.71 -11.79
CA GLN A 54 -7.99 20.54 -10.70
C GLN A 54 -8.50 19.70 -9.53
N GLU A 55 -9.01 18.50 -9.82
CA GLU A 55 -9.55 17.59 -8.81
C GLU A 55 -9.45 16.12 -9.22
N VAL A 56 -9.41 15.23 -8.23
CA VAL A 56 -9.45 13.77 -8.40
C VAL A 56 -10.56 13.16 -7.55
N PHE A 57 -11.50 12.46 -8.18
CA PHE A 57 -12.47 11.60 -7.49
C PHE A 57 -12.15 10.14 -7.76
N PHE A 58 -11.83 9.35 -6.74
CA PHE A 58 -11.43 7.96 -6.95
C PHE A 58 -12.16 7.00 -6.01
N GLY A 59 -12.80 5.98 -6.58
CA GLY A 59 -13.53 4.96 -5.85
C GLY A 59 -12.61 3.99 -5.11
N ASN A 60 -12.88 3.71 -3.84
CA ASN A 60 -12.23 2.65 -3.07
C ASN A 60 -13.15 2.22 -1.91
N VAL A 61 -13.34 0.90 -1.73
CA VAL A 61 -14.24 0.36 -0.70
C VAL A 61 -13.45 -0.11 0.51
N LEU A 62 -12.47 -1.00 0.29
CA LEU A 62 -11.70 -1.65 1.34
C LEU A 62 -10.51 -0.77 1.74
N SER A 63 -10.83 0.34 2.40
CA SER A 63 -9.86 1.41 2.71
C SER A 63 -9.03 1.19 3.97
N ALA A 64 -9.35 0.18 4.78
CA ALA A 64 -8.59 -0.15 5.97
C ALA A 64 -7.14 -0.53 5.62
N ASN A 65 -6.19 -0.05 6.41
CA ASN A 65 -4.74 -0.24 6.22
C ASN A 65 -4.13 0.40 4.95
N LEU A 66 -4.91 1.13 4.13
CA LEU A 66 -4.33 1.88 3.00
C LEU A 66 -3.66 3.20 3.42
N GLY A 67 -3.88 3.66 4.66
CA GLY A 67 -3.41 4.96 5.13
C GLY A 67 -4.38 6.11 4.80
N GLN A 68 -3.92 7.34 5.00
CA GLN A 68 -4.77 8.52 4.88
C GLN A 68 -5.08 8.84 3.41
N ALA A 69 -6.34 9.17 3.13
CA ALA A 69 -6.83 9.67 1.83
C ALA A 69 -6.31 8.86 0.60
N PRO A 70 -6.77 7.61 0.39
CA PRO A 70 -6.27 6.75 -0.69
C PRO A 70 -6.24 7.42 -2.08
N ALA A 71 -7.30 8.14 -2.48
CA ALA A 71 -7.33 8.86 -3.76
C ALA A 71 -6.19 9.89 -3.90
N ARG A 72 -5.79 10.53 -2.80
CA ARG A 72 -4.67 11.48 -2.76
C ARG A 72 -3.34 10.76 -2.96
N GLN A 73 -3.14 9.61 -2.32
CA GLN A 73 -1.94 8.80 -2.53
C GLN A 73 -1.81 8.37 -3.99
N ALA A 74 -2.91 7.89 -4.59
CA ALA A 74 -2.95 7.51 -5.99
C ALA A 74 -2.60 8.69 -6.93
N ALA A 75 -3.18 9.87 -6.69
CA ALA A 75 -2.92 11.09 -7.46
C ALA A 75 -1.44 11.53 -7.36
N LEU A 76 -0.88 11.59 -6.14
CA LEU A 76 0.52 11.97 -5.93
C LEU A 76 1.48 10.96 -6.58
N GLY A 77 1.22 9.66 -6.43
CA GLY A 77 2.02 8.62 -7.09
C GLY A 77 1.93 8.64 -8.62
N ALA A 78 0.88 9.26 -9.18
CA ALA A 78 0.75 9.49 -10.61
C ALA A 78 1.47 10.76 -11.12
N GLY A 79 2.05 11.56 -10.22
CA GLY A 79 2.71 12.83 -10.55
C GLY A 79 1.78 14.04 -10.59
N ILE A 80 0.56 13.94 -10.07
CA ILE A 80 -0.34 15.10 -9.92
C ILE A 80 0.20 15.99 -8.78
N PRO A 81 0.29 17.33 -8.95
CA PRO A 81 0.85 18.21 -7.93
C PRO A 81 0.10 18.21 -6.60
N THR A 82 0.81 18.62 -5.54
CA THR A 82 0.24 18.69 -4.20
C THR A 82 -0.87 19.74 -4.03
N SER A 83 -1.04 20.67 -4.97
CA SER A 83 -2.14 21.64 -4.97
C SER A 83 -3.51 21.04 -5.33
N VAL A 84 -3.56 19.85 -5.94
CA VAL A 84 -4.80 19.29 -6.52
C VAL A 84 -5.66 18.59 -5.46
N VAL A 85 -6.95 18.91 -5.41
CA VAL A 85 -7.87 18.32 -4.41
C VAL A 85 -8.17 16.87 -4.77
N CYS A 86 -8.28 15.99 -3.77
CA CYS A 86 -8.55 14.56 -3.99
C CYS A 86 -9.57 14.03 -2.99
N THR A 87 -10.58 13.32 -3.49
CA THR A 87 -11.65 12.74 -2.68
C THR A 87 -11.80 11.25 -2.95
N THR A 88 -11.75 10.44 -1.90
CA THR A 88 -12.01 8.99 -1.99
C THR A 88 -13.49 8.73 -1.83
N ILE A 89 -14.09 7.97 -2.75
CA ILE A 89 -15.53 7.71 -2.78
C ILE A 89 -15.79 6.25 -2.42
N ASN A 90 -16.69 6.01 -1.48
CA ASN A 90 -17.22 4.68 -1.19
C ASN A 90 -18.74 4.65 -1.39
N LYS A 91 -19.16 3.97 -2.47
CA LYS A 91 -20.53 3.52 -2.74
C LYS A 91 -20.50 2.01 -3.08
N VAL A 92 -19.71 1.25 -2.32
CA VAL A 92 -19.43 -0.17 -2.53
C VAL A 92 -19.02 -0.42 -4.00
N CYS A 93 -19.61 -1.40 -4.70
CA CYS A 93 -19.30 -1.71 -6.09
C CYS A 93 -19.46 -0.52 -7.06
N ALA A 94 -20.35 0.43 -6.75
CA ALA A 94 -20.64 1.58 -7.61
C ALA A 94 -19.65 2.75 -7.41
N SER A 95 -18.65 2.62 -6.53
CA SER A 95 -17.75 3.72 -6.14
C SER A 95 -17.09 4.41 -7.32
N GLY A 96 -16.45 3.66 -8.23
CA GLY A 96 -15.76 4.25 -9.38
C GLY A 96 -16.70 4.91 -10.40
N MET A 97 -17.93 4.41 -10.51
CA MET A 97 -18.95 5.06 -11.35
C MET A 97 -19.47 6.34 -10.67
N LYS A 98 -19.73 6.30 -9.37
CA LYS A 98 -20.18 7.48 -8.61
C LYS A 98 -19.12 8.58 -8.60
N ALA A 99 -17.84 8.21 -8.49
CA ALA A 99 -16.73 9.14 -8.64
C ALA A 99 -16.76 9.86 -10.00
N THR A 100 -17.04 9.13 -11.09
CA THR A 100 -17.20 9.70 -12.43
C THR A 100 -18.42 10.62 -12.54
N MET A 101 -19.54 10.29 -11.88
CA MET A 101 -20.71 11.18 -11.84
C MET A 101 -20.44 12.48 -11.06
N LEU A 102 -19.71 12.41 -9.94
CA LEU A 102 -19.34 13.60 -9.16
C LEU A 102 -18.38 14.49 -9.96
N ALA A 103 -17.39 13.91 -10.62
CA ALA A 103 -16.49 14.63 -11.52
C ALA A 103 -17.23 15.30 -12.69
N ALA A 104 -18.21 14.60 -13.28
CA ALA A 104 -19.06 15.19 -14.32
C ALA A 104 -19.89 16.36 -13.78
N LEU A 105 -20.44 16.25 -12.57
CA LEU A 105 -21.22 17.30 -11.93
C LEU A 105 -20.37 18.56 -11.69
N THR A 106 -19.15 18.44 -11.18
CA THR A 106 -18.29 19.62 -10.93
C THR A 106 -17.94 20.35 -12.24
N ILE A 107 -17.74 19.61 -13.33
CA ILE A 107 -17.51 20.19 -14.66
C ILE A 107 -18.76 20.89 -15.21
N GLN A 108 -19.93 20.25 -15.10
CA GLN A 108 -21.20 20.81 -15.57
C GLN A 108 -21.56 22.11 -14.84
N GLN A 109 -21.26 22.18 -13.54
CA GLN A 109 -21.49 23.38 -12.72
C GLN A 109 -20.42 24.46 -12.91
N GLY A 110 -19.38 24.21 -13.72
CA GLY A 110 -18.29 25.16 -13.96
C GLY A 110 -17.34 25.34 -12.78
N LEU A 111 -17.32 24.40 -11.82
CA LEU A 111 -16.39 24.43 -10.69
C LEU A 111 -14.99 23.97 -11.10
N ASN A 112 -14.92 23.00 -12.00
CA ASN A 112 -13.68 22.47 -12.58
C ASN A 112 -13.82 22.35 -14.10
N ASP A 113 -12.69 22.28 -14.80
CA ASP A 113 -12.59 22.02 -16.23
C ASP A 113 -11.86 20.71 -16.53
N ILE A 114 -10.89 20.29 -15.71
CA ILE A 114 -10.13 19.03 -15.88
C ILE A 114 -10.14 18.25 -14.57
N VAL A 115 -10.76 17.07 -14.59
CA VAL A 115 -10.94 16.21 -13.41
C VAL A 115 -10.56 14.78 -13.78
N VAL A 116 -9.78 14.13 -12.93
CA VAL A 116 -9.54 12.68 -13.04
C VAL A 116 -10.58 11.94 -12.22
N SER A 117 -11.24 10.96 -12.83
CA SER A 117 -12.18 10.07 -12.14
C SER A 117 -11.82 8.60 -12.31
N GLY A 118 -12.32 7.73 -11.46
CA GLY A 118 -12.08 6.29 -11.60
C GLY A 118 -12.26 5.54 -10.30
N GLY A 119 -11.59 4.40 -10.18
CA GLY A 119 -11.54 3.65 -8.94
C GLY A 119 -10.41 2.61 -8.90
N MET A 120 -10.11 2.15 -7.68
CA MET A 120 -9.08 1.18 -7.36
C MET A 120 -9.55 0.27 -6.23
N GLU A 121 -9.14 -0.98 -6.28
CA GLU A 121 -9.32 -1.93 -5.19
C GLU A 121 -8.16 -2.93 -5.17
N SER A 122 -7.74 -3.31 -3.97
CA SER A 122 -6.89 -4.48 -3.74
C SER A 122 -7.56 -5.31 -2.64
N MET A 123 -8.39 -6.25 -3.07
CA MET A 123 -9.11 -7.16 -2.17
C MET A 123 -8.13 -8.14 -1.51
N SER A 124 -7.05 -8.51 -2.19
CA SER A 124 -5.97 -9.33 -1.65
C SER A 124 -5.30 -8.73 -0.42
N ASN A 125 -5.18 -7.40 -0.38
CA ASN A 125 -4.52 -6.67 0.71
C ASN A 125 -5.49 -6.17 1.79
N SER A 126 -6.76 -6.59 1.75
CA SER A 126 -7.73 -6.24 2.80
C SER A 126 -7.33 -6.89 4.13
N PRO A 127 -7.14 -6.11 5.21
CA PRO A 127 -6.71 -6.65 6.48
C PRO A 127 -7.86 -7.35 7.23
N LYS A 128 -7.50 -8.12 8.26
CA LYS A 128 -8.44 -8.58 9.28
C LYS A 128 -8.54 -7.53 10.42
N TYR A 129 -9.66 -7.49 11.12
CA TYR A 129 -9.92 -6.55 12.21
C TYR A 129 -10.03 -7.25 13.57
N LEU A 130 -9.56 -6.57 14.62
CA LEU A 130 -9.84 -6.87 16.03
C LEU A 130 -10.65 -5.71 16.63
N ALA A 131 -11.97 -5.76 16.53
CA ALA A 131 -12.83 -4.61 16.82
C ALA A 131 -12.77 -4.13 18.29
N ALA A 132 -12.63 -5.05 19.25
CA ALA A 132 -12.62 -4.73 20.68
C ALA A 132 -11.23 -4.32 21.22
N ALA A 133 -10.17 -4.37 20.41
CA ALA A 133 -8.79 -4.24 20.88
C ALA A 133 -8.50 -2.93 21.65
N ARG A 134 -9.14 -1.81 21.30
CA ARG A 134 -8.95 -0.53 22.02
C ARG A 134 -9.54 -0.50 23.43
N LYS A 135 -10.69 -1.16 23.64
CA LYS A 135 -11.33 -1.26 24.96
C LYS A 135 -10.71 -2.39 25.79
N GLY A 136 -10.03 -3.32 25.13
CA GLY A 136 -9.59 -4.58 25.69
C GLY A 136 -10.74 -5.58 25.78
N SER A 137 -10.41 -6.87 25.67
CA SER A 137 -11.31 -7.97 25.98
C SER A 137 -10.94 -8.48 27.37
N ARG A 138 -11.86 -8.36 28.34
CA ARG A 138 -11.54 -8.67 29.75
C ARG A 138 -11.38 -10.17 30.00
N TYR A 139 -12.19 -11.00 29.33
CA TYR A 139 -12.22 -12.46 29.47
C TYR A 139 -13.07 -13.06 28.33
N GLY A 140 -12.63 -14.17 27.72
CA GLY A 140 -13.31 -14.84 26.59
C GLY A 140 -12.53 -14.79 25.27
N HIS A 141 -13.02 -15.51 24.25
CA HIS A 141 -12.42 -15.49 22.90
C HIS A 141 -12.72 -14.17 22.18
N ASP A 142 -11.72 -13.59 21.52
CA ASP A 142 -11.91 -12.47 20.60
C ASP A 142 -12.27 -12.95 19.19
N THR A 143 -12.93 -12.09 18.42
CA THR A 143 -13.30 -12.36 17.02
C THR A 143 -12.38 -11.59 16.08
N VAL A 144 -11.68 -12.32 15.21
CA VAL A 144 -10.94 -11.76 14.07
C VAL A 144 -11.90 -11.63 12.89
N ILE A 145 -12.27 -10.39 12.55
CA ILE A 145 -13.24 -10.09 11.50
C ILE A 145 -12.51 -9.97 10.17
N ASP A 146 -13.01 -10.60 9.12
CA ASP A 146 -12.52 -10.38 7.76
C ASP A 146 -13.00 -9.03 7.22
N GLY A 147 -12.08 -8.11 6.93
CA GLY A 147 -12.41 -6.77 6.44
C GLY A 147 -13.07 -6.75 5.07
N MET A 148 -12.67 -7.66 4.17
CA MET A 148 -13.26 -7.80 2.84
C MET A 148 -14.72 -8.24 2.96
N VAL A 149 -14.99 -9.22 3.82
CA VAL A 149 -16.37 -9.65 4.08
C VAL A 149 -17.16 -8.53 4.74
N LYS A 150 -16.62 -7.97 5.83
CA LYS A 150 -17.31 -6.99 6.69
C LYS A 150 -17.71 -5.71 5.95
N ASP A 151 -16.79 -5.13 5.20
CA ASP A 151 -16.98 -3.81 4.59
C ASP A 151 -17.37 -3.86 3.10
N GLY A 152 -17.19 -5.02 2.45
CA GLY A 152 -17.42 -5.19 1.02
C GLY A 152 -18.55 -6.15 0.63
N LEU A 153 -18.70 -7.28 1.35
CA LEU A 153 -19.49 -8.43 0.87
C LEU A 153 -20.61 -8.88 1.81
N TRP A 154 -20.92 -8.10 2.85
CA TRP A 154 -21.94 -8.42 3.85
C TRP A 154 -23.11 -7.44 3.82
N ASP A 155 -24.34 -7.95 3.83
CA ASP A 155 -25.52 -7.13 4.03
C ASP A 155 -25.71 -6.90 5.52
N VAL A 156 -25.54 -5.65 5.96
CA VAL A 156 -25.55 -5.30 7.38
C VAL A 156 -26.96 -5.30 8.00
N TYR A 157 -28.01 -5.36 7.18
CA TYR A 157 -29.40 -5.27 7.64
C TYR A 157 -30.01 -6.65 7.87
N ASN A 158 -29.72 -7.60 6.98
CA ASN A 158 -30.25 -8.96 7.04
C ASN A 158 -29.24 -10.00 7.53
N ASP A 159 -27.98 -9.59 7.78
CA ASP A 159 -26.90 -10.40 8.35
C ASP A 159 -26.54 -11.65 7.51
N PHE A 160 -26.36 -11.46 6.20
CA PHE A 160 -25.84 -12.49 5.31
C PHE A 160 -24.98 -11.93 4.18
N GLY A 161 -24.20 -12.79 3.53
CA GLY A 161 -23.32 -12.39 2.42
C GLY A 161 -24.07 -12.09 1.12
N MET A 162 -23.49 -11.26 0.26
CA MET A 162 -24.09 -10.84 -1.02
C MET A 162 -24.55 -12.00 -1.93
N GLY A 163 -23.91 -13.17 -1.82
CA GLY A 163 -24.32 -14.36 -2.57
C GLY A 163 -25.69 -14.91 -2.16
N ALA A 164 -26.13 -14.71 -0.92
CA ALA A 164 -27.50 -15.04 -0.51
C ALA A 164 -28.53 -14.09 -1.14
N CYS A 165 -28.21 -12.80 -1.33
CA CYS A 165 -29.04 -11.91 -2.15
C CYS A 165 -29.16 -12.39 -3.60
N ALA A 166 -28.08 -12.96 -4.14
CA ALA A 166 -28.07 -13.50 -5.50
C ALA A 166 -28.94 -14.77 -5.61
N GLU A 167 -28.91 -15.66 -4.62
CA GLU A 167 -29.84 -16.80 -4.53
C GLU A 167 -31.29 -16.32 -4.41
N LEU A 168 -31.56 -15.31 -3.59
CA LEU A 168 -32.90 -14.70 -3.49
C LEU A 168 -33.39 -14.17 -4.84
N CYS A 169 -32.51 -13.50 -5.59
CA CYS A 169 -32.80 -13.02 -6.93
C CYS A 169 -33.11 -14.16 -7.91
N ALA A 170 -32.33 -15.24 -7.84
CA ALA A 170 -32.56 -16.43 -8.67
C ALA A 170 -33.91 -17.08 -8.36
N ASP A 171 -34.24 -17.24 -7.07
CA ASP A 171 -35.50 -17.81 -6.61
C ASP A 171 -36.71 -16.94 -7.04
N GLN A 172 -36.63 -15.61 -6.86
CA GLN A 172 -37.72 -14.67 -7.20
C GLN A 172 -38.01 -14.56 -8.69
N HIS A 173 -36.97 -14.65 -9.53
CA HIS A 173 -37.09 -14.49 -10.98
C HIS A 173 -37.07 -15.80 -11.78
N VAL A 174 -37.02 -16.93 -11.05
CA VAL A 174 -37.03 -18.30 -11.56
C VAL A 174 -35.88 -18.52 -12.56
N ILE A 175 -34.66 -18.15 -12.14
CA ILE A 175 -33.44 -18.37 -12.93
C ILE A 175 -32.74 -19.63 -12.42
N THR A 176 -32.63 -20.61 -13.30
CA THR A 176 -32.04 -21.92 -12.97
C THR A 176 -30.52 -21.86 -12.87
N ARG A 177 -29.94 -22.88 -12.22
CA ARG A 177 -28.49 -23.10 -12.18
C ARG A 177 -27.88 -23.21 -13.57
N ASP A 178 -28.53 -23.95 -14.47
CA ASP A 178 -28.02 -24.19 -15.83
C ASP A 178 -28.01 -22.91 -16.66
N GLU A 179 -29.00 -22.02 -16.49
CA GLU A 179 -29.00 -20.69 -17.11
C GLU A 179 -27.84 -19.82 -16.61
N GLN A 180 -27.58 -19.81 -15.30
CA GLN A 180 -26.47 -19.06 -14.72
C GLN A 180 -25.11 -19.59 -15.20
N ASP A 181 -24.92 -20.90 -15.22
CA ASP A 181 -23.67 -21.52 -15.69
C ASP A 181 -23.47 -21.29 -17.19
N SER A 182 -24.53 -21.38 -17.99
CA SER A 182 -24.46 -21.11 -19.43
C SER A 182 -24.11 -19.64 -19.71
N TYR A 183 -24.66 -18.71 -18.94
CA TYR A 183 -24.30 -17.29 -19.01
C TYR A 183 -22.84 -17.05 -18.61
N ALA A 184 -22.37 -17.66 -17.53
CA ALA A 184 -20.99 -17.56 -17.08
C ALA A 184 -20.01 -18.06 -18.16
N ILE A 185 -20.28 -19.25 -18.73
CA ILE A 185 -19.50 -19.81 -19.85
C ILE A 185 -19.47 -18.83 -21.02
N GLN A 186 -20.61 -18.26 -21.41
CA GLN A 186 -20.68 -17.28 -22.48
C GLN A 186 -19.86 -16.01 -22.17
N SER A 187 -19.89 -15.51 -20.92
CA SER A 187 -19.07 -14.36 -20.48
C SER A 187 -17.57 -14.66 -20.64
N PHE A 188 -17.13 -15.86 -20.22
CA PHE A 188 -15.74 -16.30 -20.41
C PHE A 188 -15.35 -16.45 -21.88
N GLU A 189 -16.19 -17.06 -22.70
CA GLU A 189 -15.95 -17.21 -24.14
C GLU A 189 -15.80 -15.86 -24.84
N ARG A 190 -16.66 -14.89 -24.49
CA ARG A 190 -16.58 -13.51 -25.00
C ARG A 190 -15.31 -12.81 -24.54
N GLY A 191 -14.94 -12.94 -23.26
CA GLY A 191 -13.71 -12.39 -22.71
C GLY A 191 -12.45 -12.96 -23.37
N ILE A 192 -12.39 -14.29 -23.51
CA ILE A 192 -11.28 -14.98 -24.19
C ILE A 192 -11.21 -14.55 -25.66
N SER A 193 -12.35 -14.44 -26.34
CA SER A 193 -12.39 -13.98 -27.73
C SER A 193 -11.89 -12.54 -27.86
N ALA A 194 -12.31 -11.64 -26.96
CA ALA A 194 -11.89 -10.24 -26.95
C ALA A 194 -10.39 -10.11 -26.66
N GLN A 195 -9.86 -10.88 -25.71
CA GLN A 195 -8.43 -10.92 -25.42
C GLN A 195 -7.61 -11.43 -26.61
N LYS A 196 -8.03 -12.54 -27.24
CA LYS A 196 -7.36 -13.11 -28.42
C LYS A 196 -7.39 -12.15 -29.62
N ALA A 197 -8.46 -11.38 -29.77
CA ALA A 197 -8.59 -10.37 -30.81
C ALA A 197 -7.90 -9.03 -30.47
N GLY A 198 -7.17 -8.96 -29.34
CA GLY A 198 -6.45 -7.75 -28.91
C GLY A 198 -7.35 -6.61 -28.45
N HIS A 199 -8.67 -6.82 -28.29
CA HIS A 199 -9.65 -5.75 -28.03
C HIS A 199 -9.42 -5.04 -26.70
N PHE A 200 -8.69 -5.63 -25.75
CA PHE A 200 -8.34 -4.98 -24.48
C PHE A 200 -7.03 -4.16 -24.53
N ALA A 201 -6.24 -4.26 -25.60
CA ALA A 201 -4.92 -3.62 -25.67
C ALA A 201 -4.97 -2.10 -25.55
N TRP A 202 -6.05 -1.46 -26.00
CA TRP A 202 -6.22 -0.01 -25.91
C TRP A 202 -6.56 0.47 -24.50
N GLU A 203 -7.14 -0.40 -23.66
CA GLU A 203 -7.60 -0.06 -22.31
C GLU A 203 -6.62 -0.51 -21.23
N ILE A 204 -6.01 -1.69 -21.37
CA ILE A 204 -5.05 -2.24 -20.40
C ILE A 204 -3.73 -1.47 -20.44
N VAL A 205 -3.16 -1.26 -19.25
CA VAL A 205 -1.79 -0.80 -19.03
C VAL A 205 -1.02 -1.97 -18.40
N PRO A 206 0.04 -2.49 -19.05
CA PRO A 206 0.89 -3.50 -18.45
C PRO A 206 1.46 -3.04 -17.10
N VAL A 207 1.40 -3.92 -16.10
CA VAL A 207 1.85 -3.66 -14.72
C VAL A 207 3.07 -4.50 -14.43
N GLU A 208 4.17 -3.85 -14.09
CA GLU A 208 5.40 -4.53 -13.69
C GLU A 208 5.35 -4.86 -12.19
N VAL A 209 5.51 -6.14 -11.87
CA VAL A 209 5.43 -6.67 -10.51
C VAL A 209 6.77 -7.25 -10.09
N SER A 210 7.28 -6.81 -8.93
CA SER A 210 8.56 -7.29 -8.39
C SER A 210 8.46 -8.75 -7.95
N SER A 211 9.31 -9.61 -8.52
CA SER A 211 9.39 -11.03 -8.15
C SER A 211 10.26 -11.29 -6.89
N GLY A 212 10.70 -10.22 -6.21
CA GLY A 212 11.61 -10.28 -5.05
C GLY A 212 13.09 -10.13 -5.41
N ARG A 213 13.95 -10.05 -4.38
CA ARG A 213 15.38 -9.71 -4.54
C ARG A 213 16.09 -10.75 -5.42
N GLY A 214 16.66 -10.28 -6.55
CA GLY A 214 17.46 -11.08 -7.47
C GLY A 214 16.67 -11.83 -8.55
N LYS A 215 15.34 -11.70 -8.60
CA LYS A 215 14.52 -12.23 -9.70
C LYS A 215 14.08 -11.12 -10.65
N PRO A 216 13.98 -11.38 -11.97
CA PRO A 216 13.44 -10.40 -12.91
C PRO A 216 11.98 -10.09 -12.55
N SER A 217 11.58 -8.85 -12.77
CA SER A 217 10.19 -8.42 -12.63
C SER A 217 9.29 -9.18 -13.61
N THR A 218 8.06 -9.43 -13.19
CA THR A 218 7.04 -10.05 -14.04
C THR A 218 6.14 -8.97 -14.59
N LEU A 219 6.00 -8.91 -15.91
CA LEU A 219 5.04 -8.03 -16.55
C LEU A 219 3.67 -8.72 -16.59
N VAL A 220 2.67 -8.07 -16.00
CA VAL A 220 1.27 -8.51 -16.02
C VAL A 220 0.52 -7.62 -17.00
N ASP A 221 0.07 -8.17 -18.12
CA ASP A 221 -0.57 -7.44 -19.23
C ASP A 221 -1.90 -8.07 -19.69
N THR A 222 -2.33 -9.16 -19.06
CA THR A 222 -3.60 -9.85 -19.36
C THR A 222 -4.42 -10.07 -18.10
N ASP A 223 -5.75 -10.09 -18.25
CA ASP A 223 -6.68 -10.39 -17.16
C ASP A 223 -6.54 -11.87 -16.72
N GLU A 224 -6.24 -12.11 -15.44
CA GLU A 224 -5.82 -13.43 -14.94
C GLU A 224 -6.95 -14.47 -15.04
N GLY A 225 -8.20 -14.04 -14.87
CA GLY A 225 -9.38 -14.93 -14.85
C GLY A 225 -9.56 -15.74 -16.14
N LEU A 226 -9.26 -15.13 -17.29
CA LEU A 226 -9.49 -15.73 -18.61
C LEU A 226 -8.58 -16.93 -18.88
N GLY A 227 -7.34 -16.92 -18.35
CA GLY A 227 -6.37 -18.01 -18.56
C GLY A 227 -6.70 -19.31 -17.80
N LYS A 228 -7.59 -19.24 -16.80
CA LYS A 228 -7.92 -20.36 -15.89
C LYS A 228 -9.29 -21.00 -16.19
N PHE A 229 -9.94 -20.62 -17.28
CA PHE A 229 -11.30 -21.03 -17.59
C PHE A 229 -11.40 -22.52 -17.98
N ASP A 230 -12.34 -23.23 -17.34
CA ASP A 230 -12.73 -24.61 -17.69
C ASP A 230 -14.26 -24.77 -17.51
N ALA A 231 -14.97 -24.84 -18.65
CA ALA A 231 -16.42 -24.96 -18.69
C ALA A 231 -16.94 -26.27 -18.06
N ALA A 232 -16.21 -27.38 -18.20
CA ALA A 232 -16.61 -28.67 -17.65
C ALA A 232 -16.47 -28.69 -16.12
N LYS A 233 -15.43 -28.03 -15.61
CA LYS A 233 -15.24 -27.83 -14.16
C LYS A 233 -16.28 -26.89 -13.59
N LEU A 234 -16.60 -25.78 -14.26
CA LEU A 234 -17.60 -24.81 -13.84
C LEU A 234 -18.95 -25.48 -13.53
N ARG A 235 -19.46 -26.30 -14.46
CA ARG A 235 -20.73 -27.02 -14.29
C ARG A 235 -20.74 -28.00 -13.11
N LYS A 236 -19.58 -28.50 -12.69
CA LYS A 236 -19.43 -29.45 -11.57
C LYS A 236 -19.29 -28.76 -10.21
N LEU A 237 -19.20 -27.43 -10.17
CA LEU A 237 -19.05 -26.71 -8.91
C LEU A 237 -20.31 -26.83 -8.04
N ARG A 238 -20.08 -26.99 -6.74
CA ARG A 238 -21.14 -27.00 -5.73
C ARG A 238 -21.63 -25.57 -5.48
N PRO A 239 -22.92 -25.39 -5.15
CA PRO A 239 -23.44 -24.10 -4.69
C PRO A 239 -22.65 -23.54 -3.50
N SER A 240 -22.46 -22.23 -3.49
CA SER A 240 -21.59 -21.55 -2.52
C SER A 240 -22.34 -20.96 -1.32
N PHE A 241 -23.63 -20.62 -1.48
CA PHE A 241 -24.36 -19.82 -0.49
C PHE A 241 -25.59 -20.51 0.11
N LYS A 242 -26.15 -21.51 -0.57
CA LYS A 242 -27.33 -22.27 -0.10
C LYS A 242 -27.02 -23.77 -0.14
N GLN A 243 -27.17 -24.45 1.02
CA GLN A 243 -26.78 -25.87 1.17
C GLN A 243 -27.65 -26.82 0.33
N VAL A 244 -28.94 -26.53 0.18
CA VAL A 244 -29.90 -27.35 -0.58
C VAL A 244 -30.60 -26.48 -1.60
N GLY A 245 -30.54 -26.87 -2.88
CA GLY A 245 -31.20 -26.14 -3.96
C GLY A 245 -30.56 -24.77 -4.27
N GLY A 246 -29.28 -24.58 -3.96
CA GLY A 246 -28.54 -23.39 -4.37
C GLY A 246 -28.18 -23.40 -5.86
N SER A 247 -28.17 -22.22 -6.46
CA SER A 247 -27.91 -21.99 -7.88
C SER A 247 -26.62 -21.20 -8.12
N VAL A 248 -26.16 -20.43 -7.13
CA VAL A 248 -24.98 -19.58 -7.23
C VAL A 248 -23.72 -20.37 -6.83
N THR A 249 -22.69 -20.31 -7.66
CA THR A 249 -21.39 -20.97 -7.44
C THR A 249 -20.23 -20.00 -7.63
N ALA A 250 -19.05 -20.40 -7.17
CA ALA A 250 -17.81 -19.68 -7.47
C ALA A 250 -17.51 -19.53 -8.98
N GLY A 251 -18.10 -20.34 -9.85
CA GLY A 251 -17.88 -20.26 -11.30
C GLY A 251 -18.88 -19.38 -12.04
N ASN A 252 -20.06 -19.13 -11.46
CA ASN A 252 -21.07 -18.23 -12.02
C ASN A 252 -21.24 -16.92 -11.20
N ALA A 253 -20.44 -16.76 -10.14
CA ALA A 253 -20.20 -15.51 -9.43
C ALA A 253 -18.95 -14.80 -9.97
N SER A 254 -18.84 -13.50 -9.71
CA SER A 254 -17.62 -12.76 -10.04
C SER A 254 -16.39 -13.19 -9.24
N ILE A 255 -15.22 -13.06 -9.86
CA ILE A 255 -13.93 -13.35 -9.24
C ILE A 255 -13.57 -12.21 -8.27
N ILE A 256 -13.21 -12.56 -7.03
CA ILE A 256 -12.58 -11.63 -6.09
C ILE A 256 -11.23 -11.23 -6.68
N SER A 257 -11.00 -9.94 -6.87
CA SER A 257 -9.92 -9.47 -7.72
C SER A 257 -9.37 -8.11 -7.31
N ASP A 258 -8.15 -7.84 -7.76
CA ASP A 258 -7.44 -6.58 -7.61
C ASP A 258 -7.37 -5.84 -8.95
N GLY A 259 -7.48 -4.51 -8.92
CA GLY A 259 -7.34 -3.71 -10.12
C GLY A 259 -7.75 -2.26 -9.96
N ALA A 260 -7.39 -1.44 -10.94
CA ALA A 260 -7.77 -0.02 -11.01
C ALA A 260 -8.17 0.39 -12.44
N ALA A 261 -8.96 1.45 -12.55
CA ALA A 261 -9.35 2.08 -13.81
C ALA A 261 -9.53 3.59 -13.63
N ALA A 262 -9.13 4.38 -14.61
CA ALA A 262 -9.19 5.84 -14.60
C ALA A 262 -9.74 6.39 -15.92
N LEU A 263 -10.41 7.53 -15.82
CA LEU A 263 -10.91 8.37 -16.90
C LEU A 263 -10.44 9.82 -16.65
N VAL A 264 -10.06 10.51 -17.71
CA VAL A 264 -9.77 11.95 -17.69
C VAL A 264 -10.97 12.67 -18.29
N LEU A 265 -11.66 13.45 -17.45
CA LEU A 265 -12.84 14.22 -17.83
C LEU A 265 -12.45 15.68 -18.02
N VAL A 266 -12.90 16.26 -19.14
CA VAL A 266 -12.60 17.65 -19.48
C VAL A 266 -13.87 18.37 -19.93
N SER A 267 -14.03 19.64 -19.58
CA SER A 267 -15.10 20.48 -20.11
C SER A 267 -14.94 20.62 -21.63
N GLY A 268 -16.05 20.64 -22.36
CA GLY A 268 -15.98 20.74 -23.82
C GLY A 268 -15.28 22.01 -24.31
N GLU A 269 -15.37 23.10 -23.55
CA GLU A 269 -14.58 24.31 -23.76
C GLU A 269 -13.08 24.08 -23.58
N LYS A 270 -12.66 23.52 -22.44
CA LYS A 270 -11.24 23.26 -22.18
C LYS A 270 -10.64 22.22 -23.12
N ALA A 271 -11.43 21.23 -23.53
CA ALA A 271 -11.04 20.26 -24.55
C ALA A 271 -10.80 20.92 -25.92
N ARG A 272 -11.58 21.95 -26.28
CA ARG A 272 -11.32 22.75 -27.50
C ARG A 272 -10.13 23.68 -27.33
N GLU A 273 -10.00 24.34 -26.19
CA GLU A 273 -8.89 25.25 -25.86
C GLU A 273 -7.54 24.53 -25.95
N LEU A 274 -7.45 23.33 -25.38
CA LEU A 274 -6.24 22.52 -25.34
C LEU A 274 -6.07 21.59 -26.56
N GLY A 275 -6.97 21.62 -27.54
CA GLY A 275 -6.91 20.77 -28.72
C GLY A 275 -6.99 19.26 -28.43
N LEU A 276 -7.64 18.85 -27.33
CA LEU A 276 -7.67 17.46 -26.89
C LEU A 276 -8.56 16.59 -27.78
N HIS A 277 -8.14 15.34 -27.98
CA HIS A 277 -8.95 14.34 -28.65
C HIS A 277 -10.07 13.84 -27.73
N VAL A 278 -11.32 14.15 -28.08
CA VAL A 278 -12.48 13.69 -27.32
C VAL A 278 -12.89 12.28 -27.77
N ILE A 279 -12.77 11.32 -26.86
CA ILE A 279 -13.16 9.91 -27.08
C ILE A 279 -14.68 9.78 -27.06
N ALA A 280 -15.31 10.33 -26.03
CA ALA A 280 -16.74 10.22 -25.77
C ALA A 280 -17.26 11.39 -24.93
N LYS A 281 -18.59 11.51 -24.84
CA LYS A 281 -19.28 12.43 -23.94
C LYS A 281 -20.14 11.69 -22.94
N ILE A 282 -20.21 12.19 -21.72
CA ILE A 282 -21.19 11.75 -20.72
C ILE A 282 -22.50 12.46 -21.02
N LYS A 283 -23.52 11.69 -21.44
CA LYS A 283 -24.82 12.23 -21.86
C LYS A 283 -25.83 12.33 -20.74
N GLY A 284 -25.78 11.41 -19.80
CA GLY A 284 -26.67 11.37 -18.64
C GLY A 284 -26.24 10.29 -17.67
N TYR A 285 -26.72 10.37 -16.45
CA TYR A 285 -26.44 9.40 -15.39
C TYR A 285 -27.58 9.37 -14.39
N GLY A 286 -27.67 8.28 -13.62
CA GLY A 286 -28.72 8.09 -12.64
C GLY A 286 -28.31 7.11 -11.54
N ASP A 287 -28.62 7.48 -10.32
CA ASP A 287 -28.61 6.57 -9.17
C ASP A 287 -30.04 6.15 -8.83
N ALA A 288 -30.21 4.89 -8.45
CA ALA A 288 -31.44 4.34 -7.91
C ALA A 288 -31.13 3.42 -6.72
N ALA A 289 -32.13 3.15 -5.90
CA ALA A 289 -32.03 2.21 -4.80
C ALA A 289 -33.37 1.52 -4.55
N LYS A 290 -33.30 0.35 -3.92
CA LYS A 290 -34.42 -0.42 -3.38
C LYS A 290 -33.98 -1.09 -2.07
N GLU A 291 -34.77 -2.01 -1.57
CA GLU A 291 -34.47 -2.87 -0.43
C GLU A 291 -33.05 -3.48 -0.54
N PRO A 292 -32.26 -3.50 0.55
CA PRO A 292 -30.85 -3.91 0.52
C PRO A 292 -30.58 -5.28 -0.11
N GLU A 293 -31.39 -6.27 0.23
CA GLU A 293 -31.32 -7.64 -0.28
C GLU A 293 -31.70 -7.76 -1.77
N LEU A 294 -32.39 -6.75 -2.32
CA LEU A 294 -32.82 -6.70 -3.72
C LEU A 294 -31.91 -5.83 -4.60
N PHE A 295 -30.71 -5.49 -4.12
CA PHE A 295 -29.72 -4.69 -4.87
C PHE A 295 -29.42 -5.26 -6.26
N THR A 296 -29.52 -6.59 -6.42
CA THR A 296 -29.31 -7.34 -7.65
C THR A 296 -30.15 -6.82 -8.82
N THR A 297 -31.34 -6.26 -8.56
CA THR A 297 -32.22 -5.73 -9.61
C THR A 297 -32.26 -4.20 -9.67
N ALA A 298 -31.49 -3.51 -8.82
CA ALA A 298 -31.40 -2.04 -8.81
C ALA A 298 -30.96 -1.42 -10.15
N PRO A 299 -30.11 -2.07 -10.98
CA PRO A 299 -29.79 -1.57 -12.31
C PRO A 299 -31.02 -1.38 -13.22
N ALA A 300 -32.06 -2.21 -13.09
CA ALA A 300 -33.32 -2.04 -13.83
C ALA A 300 -34.06 -0.72 -13.53
N LEU A 301 -33.74 -0.04 -12.42
CA LEU A 301 -34.23 1.31 -12.12
C LEU A 301 -33.24 2.39 -12.55
N ALA A 302 -31.94 2.16 -12.34
CA ALA A 302 -30.89 3.12 -12.66
C ALA A 302 -30.72 3.34 -14.18
N ILE A 303 -30.80 2.26 -14.97
CA ILE A 303 -30.62 2.31 -16.44
C ILE A 303 -31.68 3.20 -17.10
N PRO A 304 -33.00 2.99 -16.93
CA PRO A 304 -34.02 3.86 -17.52
C PRO A 304 -33.87 5.31 -17.06
N LYS A 305 -33.55 5.54 -15.79
CA LYS A 305 -33.32 6.88 -15.25
C LYS A 305 -32.14 7.59 -15.93
N ALA A 306 -31.02 6.89 -16.12
CA ALA A 306 -29.85 7.45 -16.81
C ALA A 306 -30.15 7.76 -18.29
N ILE A 307 -30.87 6.87 -18.99
CA ILE A 307 -31.30 7.07 -20.38
C ILE A 307 -32.24 8.28 -20.49
N SER A 308 -33.23 8.38 -19.60
CA SER A 308 -34.13 9.53 -19.54
C SER A 308 -33.38 10.84 -19.27
N ASN A 309 -32.44 10.84 -18.32
CA ASN A 309 -31.60 12.00 -18.01
C ASN A 309 -30.67 12.39 -19.17
N ALA A 310 -30.34 11.44 -20.06
CA ALA A 310 -29.60 11.70 -21.28
C ALA A 310 -30.45 12.30 -22.41
N GLY A 311 -31.77 12.34 -22.24
CA GLY A 311 -32.73 12.75 -23.27
C GLY A 311 -32.79 11.77 -24.44
N LEU A 312 -32.62 10.47 -24.17
CA LEU A 312 -32.63 9.40 -25.17
C LEU A 312 -33.76 8.41 -24.89
N GLU A 313 -34.11 7.63 -25.91
CA GLU A 313 -34.96 6.45 -25.77
C GLU A 313 -34.11 5.17 -25.66
N ALA A 314 -34.64 4.13 -25.01
CA ALA A 314 -33.94 2.86 -24.86
C ALA A 314 -33.60 2.20 -26.21
N SER A 315 -34.42 2.43 -27.24
CA SER A 315 -34.20 1.98 -28.62
C SER A 315 -32.92 2.52 -29.27
N GLN A 316 -32.41 3.65 -28.77
CA GLN A 316 -31.22 4.33 -29.30
C GLN A 316 -29.91 3.79 -28.72
N ILE A 317 -29.96 2.89 -27.73
CA ILE A 317 -28.77 2.32 -27.11
C ILE A 317 -28.25 1.14 -27.92
N ASP A 318 -26.97 1.19 -28.28
CA ASP A 318 -26.32 0.18 -29.08
C ASP A 318 -25.81 -0.99 -28.22
N TYR A 319 -25.17 -0.68 -27.10
CA TYR A 319 -24.55 -1.66 -26.21
C TYR A 319 -24.73 -1.30 -24.73
N TYR A 320 -24.74 -2.33 -23.90
CA TYR A 320 -24.88 -2.25 -22.46
C TYR A 320 -23.72 -2.98 -21.77
N GLU A 321 -23.12 -2.35 -20.77
CA GLU A 321 -22.26 -3.00 -19.79
C GLU A 321 -23.02 -3.08 -18.46
N ILE A 322 -23.56 -4.25 -18.13
CA ILE A 322 -24.24 -4.50 -16.86
C ILE A 322 -23.31 -5.36 -16.02
N ASN A 323 -22.80 -4.80 -14.92
CA ASN A 323 -21.82 -5.48 -14.09
C ASN A 323 -22.33 -6.84 -13.57
N GLU A 324 -21.59 -7.89 -13.86
CA GLU A 324 -21.90 -9.27 -13.51
C GLU A 324 -21.40 -9.60 -12.10
N ALA A 325 -21.91 -8.93 -11.05
CA ALA A 325 -21.56 -9.29 -9.67
C ALA A 325 -21.81 -10.80 -9.43
N PHE A 326 -22.92 -11.28 -9.99
CA PHE A 326 -23.26 -12.68 -10.21
C PHE A 326 -23.93 -12.82 -11.59
N SER A 327 -23.88 -13.99 -12.22
CA SER A 327 -24.53 -14.23 -13.52
C SER A 327 -26.04 -13.93 -13.48
N VAL A 328 -26.71 -14.28 -12.38
CA VAL A 328 -28.14 -13.98 -12.16
C VAL A 328 -28.45 -12.48 -12.23
N VAL A 329 -27.53 -11.61 -11.77
CA VAL A 329 -27.72 -10.15 -11.81
C VAL A 329 -27.87 -9.68 -13.25
N ALA A 330 -26.98 -10.10 -14.14
CA ALA A 330 -27.05 -9.71 -15.54
C ALA A 330 -28.27 -10.32 -16.24
N LEU A 331 -28.54 -11.61 -16.04
CA LEU A 331 -29.70 -12.30 -16.61
C LEU A 331 -31.03 -11.64 -16.23
N VAL A 332 -31.23 -11.34 -14.94
CA VAL A 332 -32.48 -10.74 -14.46
C VAL A 332 -32.64 -9.32 -14.96
N ASN A 333 -31.61 -8.47 -14.91
CA ASN A 333 -31.74 -7.10 -15.42
C ASN A 333 -31.94 -7.08 -16.95
N GLN A 334 -31.32 -8.00 -17.69
CA GLN A 334 -31.59 -8.20 -19.12
C GLN A 334 -33.06 -8.57 -19.36
N LYS A 335 -33.62 -9.50 -18.57
CA LYS A 335 -35.02 -9.94 -18.65
C LYS A 335 -35.99 -8.80 -18.31
N LEU A 336 -35.77 -8.09 -17.20
CA LEU A 336 -36.62 -6.99 -16.74
C LEU A 336 -36.67 -5.82 -17.71
N LEU A 337 -35.56 -5.53 -18.40
CA LEU A 337 -35.44 -4.44 -19.36
C LEU A 337 -35.70 -4.86 -20.80
N GLY A 338 -35.94 -6.15 -21.07
CA GLY A 338 -36.17 -6.68 -22.42
C GLY A 338 -34.97 -6.49 -23.36
N LEU A 339 -33.74 -6.60 -22.86
CA LEU A 339 -32.53 -6.33 -23.63
C LEU A 339 -32.11 -7.53 -24.48
N ASN A 340 -31.53 -7.24 -25.66
CA ASN A 340 -30.92 -8.27 -26.51
C ASN A 340 -29.62 -8.78 -25.85
N PRO A 341 -29.47 -10.10 -25.59
CA PRO A 341 -28.27 -10.68 -24.97
C PRO A 341 -26.95 -10.43 -25.72
N GLU A 342 -27.00 -10.20 -27.04
CA GLU A 342 -25.80 -9.90 -27.85
C GLU A 342 -25.28 -8.47 -27.63
N LYS A 343 -26.14 -7.58 -27.13
CA LYS A 343 -25.80 -6.18 -26.85
C LYS A 343 -25.32 -5.95 -25.42
N VAL A 344 -25.42 -6.95 -24.54
CA VAL A 344 -25.02 -6.86 -23.13
C VAL A 344 -23.66 -7.54 -22.95
N ASN A 345 -22.67 -6.85 -22.38
CA ASN A 345 -21.34 -7.38 -22.04
C ASN A 345 -20.69 -8.11 -23.23
N ALA A 346 -20.55 -7.40 -24.36
CA ALA A 346 -20.11 -7.97 -25.63
C ALA A 346 -18.65 -8.48 -25.61
N HIS A 347 -17.85 -8.07 -24.62
CA HIS A 347 -16.48 -8.54 -24.40
C HIS A 347 -16.33 -9.35 -23.12
N GLY A 348 -17.44 -9.89 -22.60
CA GLY A 348 -17.47 -10.53 -21.28
C GLY A 348 -17.55 -9.48 -20.16
N GLY A 349 -17.98 -9.90 -18.98
CA GLY A 349 -18.13 -9.03 -17.81
C GLY A 349 -17.39 -9.55 -16.58
N ALA A 350 -17.84 -9.13 -15.40
CA ALA A 350 -17.09 -9.36 -14.15
C ALA A 350 -17.02 -10.83 -13.70
N VAL A 351 -17.87 -11.72 -14.22
CA VAL A 351 -17.75 -13.18 -13.98
C VAL A 351 -16.46 -13.72 -14.61
N SER A 352 -16.07 -13.20 -15.78
CA SER A 352 -14.88 -13.64 -16.49
C SER A 352 -13.66 -12.75 -16.27
N LEU A 353 -13.86 -11.43 -16.15
CA LEU A 353 -12.80 -10.43 -16.04
C LEU A 353 -12.45 -10.09 -14.58
N GLY A 354 -13.31 -10.39 -13.61
CA GLY A 354 -13.12 -10.03 -12.19
C GLY A 354 -13.87 -8.77 -11.74
N HIS A 355 -14.04 -8.65 -10.43
CA HIS A 355 -14.82 -7.61 -9.76
C HIS A 355 -14.06 -6.93 -8.60
N PRO A 356 -13.05 -6.08 -8.88
CA PRO A 356 -12.46 -5.23 -7.85
C PRO A 356 -13.49 -4.16 -7.47
N LEU A 357 -14.05 -4.24 -6.25
CA LEU A 357 -15.27 -3.51 -5.86
C LEU A 357 -15.21 -2.01 -6.20
N GLY A 358 -14.25 -1.27 -5.63
CA GLY A 358 -14.11 0.18 -5.84
C GLY A 358 -13.78 0.60 -7.27
N CYS A 359 -13.19 -0.30 -8.07
CA CYS A 359 -12.76 -0.06 -9.45
C CYS A 359 -13.85 -0.40 -10.49
N SER A 360 -14.68 -1.40 -10.22
CA SER A 360 -15.51 -2.05 -11.25
C SER A 360 -16.46 -1.10 -11.99
N GLY A 361 -17.02 -0.10 -11.29
CA GLY A 361 -17.86 0.92 -11.91
C GLY A 361 -17.13 1.78 -12.96
N ALA A 362 -15.83 2.05 -12.76
CA ALA A 362 -14.99 2.72 -13.76
C ALA A 362 -14.52 1.76 -14.84
N ARG A 363 -14.16 0.51 -14.46
CA ARG A 363 -13.72 -0.53 -15.41
C ARG A 363 -14.77 -0.82 -16.49
N ILE A 364 -16.05 -0.98 -16.11
CA ILE A 364 -17.13 -1.21 -17.10
C ILE A 364 -17.33 0.00 -18.04
N LEU A 365 -17.06 1.22 -17.59
CA LEU A 365 -17.13 2.40 -18.47
C LEU A 365 -16.02 2.38 -19.51
N VAL A 366 -14.80 2.03 -19.08
CA VAL A 366 -13.66 1.87 -19.98
C VAL A 366 -13.94 0.77 -21.00
N THR A 367 -14.35 -0.42 -20.56
CA THR A 367 -14.65 -1.54 -21.47
C THR A 367 -15.82 -1.22 -22.42
N LEU A 368 -16.88 -0.52 -21.96
CA LEU A 368 -17.98 -0.08 -22.82
C LEU A 368 -17.51 0.81 -23.97
N LEU A 369 -16.59 1.75 -23.71
CA LEU A 369 -15.99 2.58 -24.76
C LEU A 369 -15.24 1.72 -25.79
N GLY A 370 -14.59 0.65 -25.34
CA GLY A 370 -13.89 -0.31 -26.19
C GLY A 370 -14.87 -1.04 -27.10
N VAL A 371 -15.95 -1.56 -26.52
CA VAL A 371 -17.06 -2.20 -27.26
C VAL A 371 -17.64 -1.25 -28.30
N LEU A 372 -17.99 -0.01 -27.93
CA LEU A 372 -18.55 0.97 -28.86
C LEU A 372 -17.58 1.27 -30.01
N ARG A 373 -16.27 1.39 -29.74
CA ARG A 373 -15.24 1.60 -30.76
C ARG A 373 -15.14 0.42 -31.73
N GLN A 374 -15.01 -0.79 -31.21
CA GLN A 374 -14.84 -2.00 -32.03
C GLN A 374 -16.09 -2.34 -32.84
N LYS A 375 -17.26 -2.22 -32.20
CA LYS A 375 -18.55 -2.59 -32.79
C LYS A 375 -19.25 -1.43 -33.51
N ARG A 376 -18.59 -0.27 -33.64
CA ARG A 376 -19.11 0.93 -34.31
C ARG A 376 -20.44 1.42 -33.70
N GLY A 377 -20.62 1.25 -32.40
CA GLY A 377 -21.73 1.80 -31.64
C GLY A 377 -21.55 3.29 -31.39
N LYS A 378 -22.66 4.00 -31.20
CA LYS A 378 -22.71 5.43 -30.87
C LYS A 378 -23.09 5.66 -29.41
N TYR A 379 -24.17 5.05 -28.94
CA TYR A 379 -24.65 5.24 -27.57
C TYR A 379 -24.51 3.94 -26.77
N GLY A 380 -23.93 4.03 -25.58
CA GLY A 380 -23.81 2.90 -24.67
C GLY A 380 -24.24 3.26 -23.26
N VAL A 381 -24.68 2.25 -22.51
CA VAL A 381 -25.04 2.41 -21.08
C VAL A 381 -24.22 1.45 -20.24
N ALA A 382 -23.52 1.96 -19.24
CA ALA A 382 -22.89 1.14 -18.21
C ALA A 382 -23.72 1.24 -16.92
N ALA A 383 -23.93 0.11 -16.24
CA ALA A 383 -24.67 0.07 -14.98
C ALA A 383 -24.08 -0.96 -14.01
N ILE A 384 -24.11 -0.62 -12.73
CA ILE A 384 -23.56 -1.43 -11.65
C ILE A 384 -24.45 -1.36 -10.42
N CYS A 385 -24.81 -2.52 -9.87
CA CYS A 385 -25.46 -2.64 -8.58
C CYS A 385 -24.44 -2.50 -7.45
N ASN A 386 -24.86 -2.12 -6.25
CA ASN A 386 -24.00 -2.03 -5.07
C ASN A 386 -24.71 -2.59 -3.83
N GLY A 387 -23.96 -3.26 -2.94
CA GLY A 387 -24.47 -3.72 -1.64
C GLY A 387 -25.15 -2.60 -0.87
N GLY A 388 -26.19 -2.93 -0.10
CA GLY A 388 -27.08 -1.96 0.55
C GLY A 388 -28.23 -1.46 -0.34
N GLY A 389 -28.52 -2.12 -1.47
CA GLY A 389 -29.75 -1.89 -2.26
C GLY A 389 -29.63 -0.90 -3.42
N GLY A 390 -28.44 -0.35 -3.67
CA GLY A 390 -28.24 0.71 -4.67
C GLY A 390 -27.83 0.23 -6.06
N ALA A 391 -27.93 1.11 -7.05
CA ALA A 391 -27.26 1.02 -8.33
C ALA A 391 -26.96 2.39 -8.91
N SER A 392 -25.96 2.42 -9.79
CA SER A 392 -25.56 3.58 -10.57
C SER A 392 -25.54 3.20 -12.05
N ALA A 393 -25.97 4.10 -12.93
CA ALA A 393 -25.88 3.94 -14.38
C ALA A 393 -25.47 5.23 -15.08
N LEU A 394 -24.72 5.11 -16.19
CA LEU A 394 -24.19 6.23 -16.95
C LEU A 394 -24.28 5.96 -18.45
N VAL A 395 -24.69 6.98 -19.20
CA VAL A 395 -24.87 6.95 -20.66
C VAL A 395 -23.72 7.67 -21.34
N LEU A 396 -23.06 6.99 -22.27
CA LEU A 396 -21.93 7.49 -23.05
C LEU A 396 -22.33 7.67 -24.51
N GLU A 397 -21.89 8.77 -25.13
CA GLU A 397 -21.92 9.00 -26.57
C GLU A 397 -20.49 8.95 -27.11
N LEU A 398 -20.18 7.96 -27.96
CA LEU A 398 -18.89 7.88 -28.64
C LEU A 398 -18.80 8.97 -29.72
N MET A 399 -17.67 9.69 -29.75
CA MET A 399 -17.48 10.78 -30.72
C MET A 399 -17.01 10.29 -32.09
N LYS A 400 -17.59 10.83 -33.16
CA LYS A 400 -17.15 10.53 -34.54
C LYS A 400 -15.71 11.03 -34.74
N GLY A 401 -14.77 10.09 -34.90
CA GLY A 401 -13.34 10.36 -35.04
C GLY A 401 -12.46 9.62 -34.01
N SER A 402 -13.04 9.06 -32.95
CA SER A 402 -12.31 8.26 -31.94
C SER A 402 -12.01 6.81 -32.38
N ARG A 403 -11.99 6.59 -33.70
CA ARG A 403 -11.63 5.32 -34.33
C ARG A 403 -10.11 5.24 -34.45
N TYR A 404 -9.41 5.08 -33.34
CA TYR A 404 -8.02 4.63 -33.41
C TYR A 404 -7.98 3.18 -33.87
N GLY A 405 -7.20 2.91 -34.91
CA GLY A 405 -6.84 1.58 -35.39
C GLY A 405 -6.21 0.75 -34.28
N HIS A 406 -6.54 -0.53 -34.26
CA HIS A 406 -5.72 -1.54 -33.60
C HIS A 406 -4.45 -1.69 -34.41
N ASP A 407 -3.30 -1.51 -33.77
CA ASP A 407 -2.00 -2.18 -34.00
C ASP A 407 -0.87 -1.19 -33.80
N THR A 408 -0.22 -1.27 -32.62
CA THR A 408 1.25 -1.24 -32.40
C THR A 408 1.56 -0.80 -30.96
N VAL A 409 1.41 -1.74 -30.02
CA VAL A 409 2.31 -1.82 -28.86
C VAL A 409 2.58 -3.30 -28.60
N ILE A 410 3.37 -3.94 -29.47
CA ILE A 410 4.12 -5.14 -29.10
C ILE A 410 5.52 -5.01 -29.72
N ASP A 411 6.50 -4.83 -28.83
CA ASP A 411 7.91 -5.21 -28.99
C ASP A 411 8.76 -4.43 -30.02
N GLY A 412 9.35 -3.30 -29.60
CA GLY A 412 10.17 -2.48 -30.49
C GLY A 412 10.97 -1.34 -29.85
N MET A 413 11.37 -1.44 -28.57
CA MET A 413 12.16 -0.41 -27.89
C MET A 413 13.61 -0.22 -28.43
N VAL A 414 13.89 -0.63 -29.67
CA VAL A 414 15.16 -0.41 -30.37
C VAL A 414 14.98 0.03 -31.85
N LYS A 415 13.78 0.32 -32.39
CA LYS A 415 13.63 0.65 -33.83
C LYS A 415 12.75 1.84 -34.27
N ASP A 416 11.83 2.38 -33.47
CA ASP A 416 10.70 3.15 -34.06
C ASP A 416 10.67 4.66 -33.77
N GLY A 417 11.81 5.36 -33.92
CA GLY A 417 11.83 6.84 -33.97
C GLY A 417 11.44 7.44 -35.32
N LEU A 418 11.13 6.62 -36.33
CA LEU A 418 11.04 7.01 -37.74
C LEU A 418 9.74 6.57 -38.45
N TRP A 419 8.76 6.04 -37.72
CA TRP A 419 7.57 5.39 -38.27
C TRP A 419 6.27 5.96 -37.70
N ASP A 420 5.30 6.22 -38.59
CA ASP A 420 3.92 6.47 -38.19
C ASP A 420 3.28 5.14 -37.75
N VAL A 421 3.05 5.06 -36.45
CA VAL A 421 2.52 3.93 -35.67
C VAL A 421 1.09 3.55 -36.12
N TYR A 422 0.37 4.40 -36.87
CA TYR A 422 -1.03 4.16 -37.23
C TYR A 422 -1.30 3.73 -38.68
N ASN A 423 -0.37 3.98 -39.62
CA ASN A 423 -0.59 3.70 -41.04
C ASN A 423 0.52 2.89 -41.72
N ASP A 424 1.51 2.40 -40.96
CA ASP A 424 2.65 1.63 -41.49
C ASP A 424 3.49 2.41 -42.54
N PHE A 425 3.40 3.74 -42.53
CA PHE A 425 4.23 4.62 -43.36
C PHE A 425 5.40 5.14 -42.53
N GLY A 426 6.63 4.79 -42.94
CA GLY A 426 7.82 5.49 -42.46
C GLY A 426 7.78 6.97 -42.86
N MET A 427 8.38 7.87 -42.07
CA MET A 427 8.42 9.30 -42.40
C MET A 427 8.95 9.56 -43.83
N GLY A 428 9.87 8.72 -44.31
CA GLY A 428 10.37 8.76 -45.69
C GLY A 428 9.36 8.36 -46.77
N ALA A 429 8.39 7.49 -46.46
CA ALA A 429 7.31 7.15 -47.38
C ALA A 429 6.27 8.28 -47.49
N CYS A 430 5.98 8.98 -46.38
CA CYS A 430 5.17 10.21 -46.42
C CYS A 430 5.88 11.33 -47.20
N ALA A 431 7.22 11.41 -47.11
CA ALA A 431 8.03 12.33 -47.91
C ALA A 431 7.93 12.00 -49.41
N GLU A 432 7.99 10.71 -49.80
CA GLU A 432 7.78 10.29 -51.20
C GLU A 432 6.37 10.63 -51.70
N LEU A 433 5.34 10.39 -50.88
CA LEU A 433 3.95 10.70 -51.20
C LEU A 433 3.76 12.22 -51.39
N CYS A 434 4.38 13.03 -50.54
CA CYS A 434 4.35 14.48 -50.67
C CYS A 434 5.07 14.97 -51.94
N ALA A 435 6.21 14.34 -52.28
CA ALA A 435 6.93 14.64 -53.51
C ALA A 435 6.05 14.34 -54.74
N ASP A 436 5.39 13.19 -54.76
CA ASP A 436 4.47 12.79 -55.83
C ASP A 436 3.29 13.78 -55.95
N GLN A 437 2.65 14.13 -54.82
CA GLN A 437 1.46 15.00 -54.81
C GLN A 437 1.75 16.43 -55.25
N HIS A 438 2.91 16.97 -54.86
CA HIS A 438 3.28 18.35 -55.16
C HIS A 438 4.22 18.46 -56.37
N VAL A 439 4.47 17.35 -57.06
CA VAL A 439 5.33 17.24 -58.25
C VAL A 439 6.71 17.84 -57.96
N ILE A 440 7.33 17.38 -56.88
CA ILE A 440 8.71 17.71 -56.52
C ILE A 440 9.61 16.59 -57.01
N THR A 441 10.51 16.93 -57.92
CA THR A 441 11.39 15.97 -58.56
C THR A 441 12.57 15.60 -57.66
N ARG A 442 13.20 14.47 -58.00
CA ARG A 442 14.44 14.03 -57.38
C ARG A 442 15.56 15.07 -57.50
N ASP A 443 15.70 15.67 -58.69
CA ASP A 443 16.75 16.65 -58.95
C ASP A 443 16.57 17.94 -58.13
N GLU A 444 15.32 18.36 -57.88
CA GLU A 444 15.02 19.49 -57.00
C GLU A 444 15.40 19.18 -55.54
N GLN A 445 15.05 18.00 -55.02
CA GLN A 445 15.42 17.59 -53.67
C GLN A 445 16.93 17.49 -53.49
N ASP A 446 17.63 16.89 -54.45
CA ASP A 446 19.09 16.77 -54.42
C ASP A 446 19.79 18.12 -54.53
N SER A 447 19.28 19.02 -55.38
CA SER A 447 19.82 20.36 -55.53
C SER A 447 19.62 21.18 -54.25
N TYR A 448 18.47 21.05 -53.60
CA TYR A 448 18.19 21.69 -52.32
C TYR A 448 19.13 21.17 -51.22
N ALA A 449 19.29 19.85 -51.10
CA ALA A 449 20.21 19.23 -50.15
C ALA A 449 21.65 19.72 -50.36
N ILE A 450 22.13 19.74 -51.62
CA ILE A 450 23.47 20.27 -51.95
C ILE A 450 23.63 21.71 -51.46
N GLN A 451 22.67 22.59 -51.75
CA GLN A 451 22.74 23.98 -51.32
C GLN A 451 22.67 24.10 -49.79
N SER A 452 21.88 23.27 -49.11
CA SER A 452 21.77 23.26 -47.64
C SER A 452 23.11 22.85 -46.99
N PHE A 453 23.75 21.80 -47.49
CA PHE A 453 25.10 21.40 -47.06
C PHE A 453 26.16 22.46 -47.35
N GLU A 454 26.15 23.09 -48.54
CA GLU A 454 27.09 24.16 -48.89
C GLU A 454 26.93 25.37 -47.94
N ARG A 455 25.68 25.75 -47.61
CA ARG A 455 25.40 26.81 -46.62
C ARG A 455 25.90 26.42 -45.23
N GLY A 456 25.60 25.21 -44.76
CA GLY A 456 26.02 24.73 -43.44
C GLY A 456 27.54 24.66 -43.30
N ILE A 457 28.24 24.13 -44.30
CA ILE A 457 29.72 24.09 -44.34
C ILE A 457 30.29 25.51 -44.33
N SER A 458 29.73 26.42 -45.13
CA SER A 458 30.17 27.81 -45.17
C SER A 458 29.97 28.50 -43.81
N ALA A 459 28.82 28.29 -43.18
CA ALA A 459 28.49 28.86 -41.87
C ALA A 459 29.40 28.32 -40.75
N GLN A 460 29.65 27.01 -40.74
CA GLN A 460 30.57 26.39 -39.79
C GLN A 460 32.01 26.88 -39.99
N LYS A 461 32.49 26.97 -41.23
CA LYS A 461 33.83 27.53 -41.53
C LYS A 461 33.95 29.01 -41.16
N ALA A 462 32.87 29.77 -41.31
CA ALA A 462 32.81 31.17 -40.91
C ALA A 462 32.59 31.36 -39.39
N GLY A 463 32.42 30.28 -38.63
CA GLY A 463 32.22 30.32 -37.18
C GLY A 463 30.85 30.84 -36.74
N HIS A 464 29.85 30.84 -37.63
CA HIS A 464 28.52 31.41 -37.32
C HIS A 464 27.75 30.63 -36.25
N PHE A 465 28.06 29.36 -36.05
CA PHE A 465 27.44 28.51 -35.02
C PHE A 465 28.16 28.56 -33.66
N ALA A 466 29.29 29.28 -33.55
CA ALA A 466 30.15 29.25 -32.36
C ALA A 466 29.48 29.79 -31.08
N TRP A 467 28.42 30.60 -31.21
CA TRP A 467 27.68 31.16 -30.08
C TRP A 467 26.52 30.27 -29.62
N GLU A 468 26.07 29.31 -30.43
CA GLU A 468 24.94 28.43 -30.12
C GLU A 468 25.36 26.99 -29.82
N ILE A 469 26.49 26.51 -30.34
CA ILE A 469 27.02 25.17 -30.03
C ILE A 469 27.72 25.20 -28.67
N VAL A 470 27.23 24.36 -27.75
CA VAL A 470 27.88 24.12 -26.46
C VAL A 470 28.87 22.96 -26.62
N PRO A 471 30.17 23.14 -26.37
CA PRO A 471 31.15 22.06 -26.44
C PRO A 471 30.83 20.92 -25.47
N VAL A 472 30.76 19.70 -25.98
CA VAL A 472 30.48 18.49 -25.18
C VAL A 472 31.72 17.62 -25.12
N GLU A 473 32.15 17.29 -23.90
CA GLU A 473 33.29 16.40 -23.69
C GLU A 473 32.83 14.93 -23.69
N VAL A 474 33.26 14.18 -24.70
CA VAL A 474 32.86 12.78 -24.91
C VAL A 474 33.97 11.83 -24.45
N SER A 475 33.67 11.00 -23.44
CA SER A 475 34.63 10.01 -22.92
C SER A 475 34.81 8.86 -23.92
N SER A 476 36.03 8.65 -24.42
CA SER A 476 36.32 7.64 -25.46
C SER A 476 36.68 6.24 -24.90
N GLY A 477 36.18 5.91 -23.70
CA GLY A 477 36.41 4.62 -23.02
C GLY A 477 37.70 4.57 -22.19
N ARG A 478 37.85 3.53 -21.35
CA ARG A 478 38.96 3.41 -20.38
C ARG A 478 40.33 3.50 -21.07
N GLY A 479 41.08 4.55 -20.72
CA GLY A 479 42.47 4.75 -21.14
C GLY A 479 42.67 5.65 -22.37
N LYS A 480 41.62 6.24 -22.93
CA LYS A 480 41.73 7.24 -24.01
C LYS A 480 41.35 8.64 -23.52
N PRO A 481 42.01 9.70 -24.01
CA PRO A 481 41.65 11.07 -23.68
C PRO A 481 40.24 11.38 -24.21
N SER A 482 39.46 12.09 -23.39
CA SER A 482 38.17 12.65 -23.80
C SER A 482 38.32 13.49 -25.06
N THR A 483 37.32 13.42 -25.94
CA THR A 483 37.28 14.22 -27.17
C THR A 483 36.24 15.31 -26.97
N LEU A 484 36.65 16.57 -27.12
CA LEU A 484 35.73 17.69 -27.12
C LEU A 484 35.05 17.74 -28.50
N VAL A 485 33.72 17.70 -28.50
CA VAL A 485 32.89 17.88 -29.69
C VAL A 485 32.26 19.27 -29.57
N ASP A 486 32.78 20.21 -30.34
CA ASP A 486 32.41 21.64 -30.33
C ASP A 486 31.86 22.12 -31.68
N THR A 487 31.57 21.18 -32.57
CA THR A 487 31.02 21.44 -33.90
C THR A 487 30.04 20.34 -34.30
N ASP A 488 29.06 20.66 -35.13
CA ASP A 488 28.12 19.67 -35.65
C ASP A 488 28.81 18.64 -36.53
N GLU A 489 28.56 17.36 -36.24
CA GLU A 489 29.09 16.26 -37.02
C GLU A 489 28.35 16.11 -38.37
N GLY A 490 29.10 15.88 -39.45
CA GLY A 490 28.53 15.49 -40.75
C GLY A 490 28.67 16.52 -41.87
N LEU A 491 28.82 17.81 -41.57
CA LEU A 491 28.99 18.87 -42.57
C LEU A 491 30.32 18.72 -43.36
N GLY A 492 31.40 18.26 -42.73
CA GLY A 492 32.72 18.10 -43.38
C GLY A 492 32.88 16.89 -44.33
N LYS A 493 31.88 16.02 -44.48
CA LYS A 493 31.96 14.74 -45.25
C LYS A 493 31.10 14.72 -46.52
N PHE A 494 30.54 15.86 -46.92
CA PHE A 494 29.59 15.97 -48.02
C PHE A 494 30.24 15.80 -49.42
N ASP A 495 29.59 15.03 -50.30
CA ASP A 495 30.00 14.81 -51.70
C ASP A 495 28.77 14.82 -52.62
N ALA A 496 28.58 15.92 -53.34
CA ALA A 496 27.45 16.13 -54.24
C ALA A 496 27.36 15.07 -55.37
N ALA A 497 28.49 14.54 -55.82
CA ALA A 497 28.51 13.53 -56.88
C ALA A 497 28.12 12.13 -56.36
N LYS A 498 28.33 11.86 -55.07
CA LYS A 498 27.80 10.65 -54.42
C LYS A 498 26.32 10.76 -54.14
N LEU A 499 25.86 11.95 -53.71
CA LEU A 499 24.45 12.19 -53.39
C LEU A 499 23.54 11.85 -54.58
N ARG A 500 23.85 12.37 -55.79
CA ARG A 500 23.07 12.10 -57.01
C ARG A 500 23.05 10.64 -57.46
N LYS A 501 23.93 9.80 -56.91
CA LYS A 501 24.01 8.36 -57.22
C LYS A 501 23.27 7.51 -56.19
N LEU A 502 22.75 8.11 -55.12
CA LEU A 502 22.01 7.39 -54.10
C LEU A 502 20.66 6.93 -54.65
N ARG A 503 20.38 5.65 -54.46
CA ARG A 503 19.10 5.07 -54.83
C ARG A 503 18.02 5.51 -53.84
N PRO A 504 16.80 5.80 -54.31
CA PRO A 504 15.66 6.08 -53.44
C PRO A 504 15.53 5.06 -52.30
N SER A 505 15.37 5.56 -51.08
CA SER A 505 15.36 4.72 -49.87
C SER A 505 14.00 4.09 -49.60
N PHE A 506 12.91 4.73 -50.07
CA PHE A 506 11.55 4.38 -49.67
C PHE A 506 10.67 3.91 -50.84
N LYS A 507 10.97 4.32 -52.08
CA LYS A 507 10.23 3.90 -53.28
C LYS A 507 11.18 3.40 -54.38
N GLN A 508 11.20 2.07 -54.60
CA GLN A 508 12.15 1.39 -55.51
C GLN A 508 12.07 1.85 -56.98
N VAL A 509 10.87 2.20 -57.46
CA VAL A 509 10.62 2.65 -58.84
C VAL A 509 9.97 4.03 -58.81
N GLY A 510 10.63 5.03 -59.39
CA GLY A 510 10.13 6.41 -59.41
C GLY A 510 10.18 7.13 -58.06
N GLY A 511 10.97 6.65 -57.10
CA GLY A 511 11.23 7.34 -55.84
C GLY A 511 12.19 8.52 -55.98
N SER A 512 12.09 9.44 -55.05
CA SER A 512 12.76 10.73 -55.03
C SER A 512 13.51 11.01 -53.72
N VAL A 513 13.18 10.30 -52.64
CA VAL A 513 13.77 10.51 -51.31
C VAL A 513 14.92 9.53 -51.07
N THR A 514 16.06 10.04 -50.61
CA THR A 514 17.26 9.27 -50.28
C THR A 514 17.91 9.69 -48.99
N ALA A 515 18.80 8.83 -48.51
CA ALA A 515 19.71 9.18 -47.41
C ALA A 515 20.56 10.45 -47.66
N GLY A 516 20.67 10.94 -48.90
CA GLY A 516 21.41 12.18 -49.19
C GLY A 516 20.57 13.44 -49.21
N ASN A 517 19.26 13.33 -49.37
CA ASN A 517 18.30 14.44 -49.33
C ASN A 517 17.31 14.31 -48.15
N ALA A 518 17.66 13.47 -47.18
CA ALA A 518 17.05 13.36 -45.87
C ALA A 518 18.04 13.86 -44.80
N SER A 519 17.53 14.27 -43.64
CA SER A 519 18.40 14.65 -42.52
C SER A 519 19.28 13.47 -42.09
N ILE A 520 20.48 13.77 -41.60
CA ILE A 520 21.33 12.77 -40.97
C ILE A 520 20.74 12.37 -39.62
N ILE A 521 21.03 11.15 -39.18
CA ILE A 521 20.76 10.75 -37.80
C ILE A 521 21.87 11.35 -36.94
N SER A 522 21.52 12.29 -36.08
CA SER A 522 22.44 13.00 -35.19
C SER A 522 21.88 12.99 -33.76
N ASP A 523 22.77 12.77 -32.79
CA ASP A 523 22.46 12.95 -31.38
C ASP A 523 22.69 14.42 -31.00
N GLY A 524 21.71 15.09 -30.41
CA GLY A 524 21.83 16.50 -30.04
C GLY A 524 20.71 16.98 -29.13
N ALA A 525 20.96 18.05 -28.40
CA ALA A 525 19.98 18.73 -27.56
C ALA A 525 20.15 20.25 -27.70
N ALA A 526 19.04 20.97 -27.75
CA ALA A 526 19.01 22.42 -27.76
C ALA A 526 18.12 22.91 -26.61
N ALA A 527 18.47 24.06 -26.02
CA ALA A 527 17.68 24.70 -24.98
C ALA A 527 17.55 26.20 -25.27
N LEU A 528 16.33 26.72 -25.07
CA LEU A 528 16.05 28.15 -25.11
C LEU A 528 15.62 28.61 -23.72
N VAL A 529 16.24 29.67 -23.22
CA VAL A 529 15.79 30.32 -21.99
C VAL A 529 14.76 31.39 -22.34
N LEU A 530 13.50 31.12 -22.03
CA LEU A 530 12.40 32.05 -22.24
C LEU A 530 12.07 32.81 -20.96
N VAL A 531 11.95 34.13 -21.06
CA VAL A 531 11.68 35.00 -19.91
C VAL A 531 10.70 36.10 -20.33
N SER A 532 9.84 36.53 -19.41
CA SER A 532 8.97 37.68 -19.69
C SER A 532 9.82 38.94 -19.89
N GLY A 533 9.39 39.86 -20.75
CA GLY A 533 10.14 41.09 -21.00
C GLY A 533 10.35 41.95 -19.75
N GLU A 534 9.45 41.84 -18.78
CA GLU A 534 9.60 42.46 -17.46
C GLU A 534 10.68 41.77 -16.64
N LYS A 535 10.64 40.44 -16.55
CA LYS A 535 11.61 39.68 -15.76
C LYS A 535 13.02 39.75 -16.36
N ALA A 536 13.13 39.86 -17.68
CA ALA A 536 14.40 40.11 -18.35
C ALA A 536 15.01 41.46 -17.94
N ARG A 537 14.19 42.52 -17.86
CA ARG A 537 14.65 43.84 -17.40
C ARG A 537 15.04 43.83 -15.93
N GLU A 538 14.22 43.20 -15.09
CA GLU A 538 14.47 43.07 -13.65
C GLU A 538 15.81 42.35 -13.39
N LEU A 539 16.08 41.27 -14.13
CA LEU A 539 17.29 40.46 -13.97
C LEU A 539 18.48 40.98 -14.78
N GLY A 540 18.34 42.11 -15.50
CA GLY A 540 19.40 42.64 -16.37
C GLY A 540 19.83 41.68 -17.48
N LEU A 541 18.95 40.78 -17.91
CA LEU A 541 19.25 39.78 -18.93
C LEU A 541 19.34 40.41 -20.32
N HIS A 542 20.35 40.01 -21.08
CA HIS A 542 20.46 40.39 -22.48
C HIS A 542 19.46 39.58 -23.31
N VAL A 543 18.38 40.24 -23.74
CA VAL A 543 17.33 39.61 -24.56
C VAL A 543 17.82 39.50 -26.00
N ILE A 544 18.10 38.28 -26.45
CA ILE A 544 18.62 37.98 -27.81
C ILE A 544 17.51 38.13 -28.86
N ALA A 545 16.28 37.69 -28.56
CA ALA A 545 15.14 37.82 -29.45
C ALA A 545 13.82 37.86 -28.64
N LYS A 546 12.73 38.27 -29.30
CA LYS A 546 11.38 38.26 -28.73
C LYS A 546 10.47 37.39 -29.59
N ILE A 547 9.75 36.46 -28.96
CA ILE A 547 8.69 35.70 -29.63
C ILE A 547 7.55 36.67 -29.93
N LYS A 548 7.25 36.88 -31.22
CA LYS A 548 6.20 37.82 -31.67
C LYS A 548 4.84 37.14 -31.83
N GLY A 549 4.83 35.87 -32.21
CA GLY A 549 3.63 35.06 -32.35
C GLY A 549 4.01 33.61 -32.60
N TYR A 550 3.04 32.71 -32.41
CA TYR A 550 3.17 31.29 -32.67
C TYR A 550 1.89 30.79 -33.34
N GLY A 551 1.98 29.67 -34.04
CA GLY A 551 0.85 29.11 -34.76
C GLY A 551 1.02 27.61 -34.91
N ASP A 552 0.05 26.87 -34.40
CA ASP A 552 -0.01 25.42 -34.55
C ASP A 552 -0.99 25.03 -35.65
N ALA A 553 -0.61 24.06 -36.46
CA ALA A 553 -1.46 23.44 -37.46
C ALA A 553 -1.23 21.93 -37.49
N ALA A 554 -2.30 21.19 -37.78
CA ALA A 554 -2.26 19.74 -37.95
C ALA A 554 -2.70 19.38 -39.36
N LYS A 555 -2.11 18.31 -39.88
CA LYS A 555 -2.49 17.65 -41.15
C LYS A 555 -2.72 16.17 -40.87
N GLU A 556 -3.38 15.51 -41.82
CA GLU A 556 -3.45 14.04 -41.83
C GLU A 556 -2.02 13.46 -41.78
N PRO A 557 -1.79 12.33 -41.07
CA PRO A 557 -0.45 11.79 -40.86
C PRO A 557 0.34 11.56 -42.17
N GLU A 558 -0.32 11.21 -43.27
CA GLU A 558 0.30 11.03 -44.58
C GLU A 558 0.78 12.35 -45.20
N LEU A 559 0.22 13.48 -44.75
CA LEU A 559 0.45 14.84 -45.26
C LEU A 559 1.17 15.73 -44.25
N PHE A 560 1.73 15.16 -43.17
CA PHE A 560 2.36 15.93 -42.08
C PHE A 560 3.47 16.87 -42.58
N THR A 561 4.14 16.48 -43.66
CA THR A 561 5.20 17.23 -44.34
C THR A 561 4.74 18.59 -44.85
N THR A 562 3.43 18.85 -44.97
CA THR A 562 2.84 20.13 -45.41
C THR A 562 2.25 20.97 -44.28
N ALA A 563 2.27 20.47 -43.03
CA ALA A 563 1.73 21.18 -41.88
C ALA A 563 2.36 22.57 -41.64
N PRO A 564 3.68 22.78 -41.88
CA PRO A 564 4.29 24.11 -41.71
C PRO A 564 3.62 25.20 -42.58
N ALA A 565 3.20 24.90 -43.81
CA ALA A 565 2.52 25.85 -44.70
C ALA A 565 1.18 26.35 -44.14
N LEU A 566 0.57 25.62 -43.19
CA LEU A 566 -0.62 26.07 -42.46
C LEU A 566 -0.27 26.80 -41.16
N ALA A 567 0.78 26.35 -40.48
CA ALA A 567 1.24 26.91 -39.21
C ALA A 567 1.87 28.31 -39.38
N ILE A 568 2.66 28.50 -40.44
CA ILE A 568 3.44 29.73 -40.67
C ILE A 568 2.54 30.97 -40.89
N PRO A 569 1.53 30.96 -41.77
CA PRO A 569 0.63 32.11 -41.93
C PRO A 569 -0.13 32.44 -40.65
N LYS A 570 -0.48 31.41 -39.87
CA LYS A 570 -1.15 31.57 -38.56
C LYS A 570 -0.22 32.21 -37.53
N ALA A 571 1.05 31.81 -37.49
CA ALA A 571 2.04 32.42 -36.59
C ALA A 571 2.29 33.90 -36.94
N ILE A 572 2.37 34.23 -38.23
CA ILE A 572 2.53 35.60 -38.74
C ILE A 572 1.30 36.45 -38.39
N SER A 573 0.10 35.93 -38.66
CA SER A 573 -1.15 36.62 -38.31
C SER A 573 -1.29 36.84 -36.80
N ASN A 574 -0.96 35.83 -35.98
CA ASN A 574 -1.02 35.94 -34.52
C ASN A 574 0.01 36.93 -33.97
N ALA A 575 1.11 37.15 -34.69
CA ALA A 575 2.09 38.18 -34.38
C ALA A 575 1.63 39.60 -34.76
N GLY A 576 0.49 39.74 -35.44
CA GLY A 576 0.02 41.01 -35.99
C GLY A 576 0.93 41.53 -37.11
N LEU A 577 1.60 40.62 -37.83
CA LEU A 577 2.50 40.94 -38.93
C LEU A 577 1.89 40.50 -40.26
N GLU A 578 2.36 41.08 -41.35
CA GLU A 578 2.14 40.61 -42.71
C GLU A 578 3.32 39.74 -43.16
N ALA A 579 3.09 38.82 -44.10
CA ALA A 579 4.15 37.97 -44.65
C ALA A 579 5.30 38.76 -45.30
N SER A 580 5.00 39.95 -45.83
CA SER A 580 6.00 40.89 -46.37
C SER A 580 6.98 41.44 -45.32
N GLN A 581 6.66 41.30 -44.03
CA GLN A 581 7.48 41.77 -42.91
C GLN A 581 8.39 40.68 -42.33
N ILE A 582 8.40 39.48 -42.94
CA ILE A 582 9.26 38.37 -42.52
C ILE A 582 10.51 38.37 -43.39
N ASP A 583 11.65 38.65 -42.78
CA ASP A 583 12.94 38.71 -43.48
C ASP A 583 13.45 37.32 -43.91
N TYR A 584 13.26 36.32 -43.04
CA TYR A 584 13.74 34.94 -43.25
C TYR A 584 12.75 33.92 -42.71
N TYR A 585 12.67 32.77 -43.41
CA TYR A 585 11.87 31.62 -43.01
C TYR A 585 12.81 30.44 -42.75
N GLU A 586 12.88 29.98 -41.50
CA GLU A 586 13.59 28.77 -41.12
C GLU A 586 12.57 27.62 -41.00
N ILE A 587 12.75 26.57 -41.80
CA ILE A 587 11.84 25.42 -41.84
C ILE A 587 12.65 24.15 -41.57
N ASN A 588 12.26 23.38 -40.55
CA ASN A 588 12.97 22.13 -40.21
C ASN A 588 13.02 21.15 -41.40
N GLU A 589 14.23 20.77 -41.80
CA GLU A 589 14.52 20.00 -43.01
C GLU A 589 14.66 18.48 -42.74
N ALA A 590 13.63 17.83 -42.19
CA ALA A 590 13.65 16.38 -42.00
C ALA A 590 13.88 15.62 -43.34
N PHE A 591 13.29 16.14 -44.42
CA PHE A 591 13.57 15.77 -45.81
C PHE A 591 13.54 17.02 -46.68
N SER A 592 14.36 17.09 -47.73
CA SER A 592 14.38 18.25 -48.64
C SER A 592 13.02 18.55 -49.27
N VAL A 593 12.18 17.53 -49.50
CA VAL A 593 10.80 17.71 -49.97
C VAL A 593 9.94 18.50 -48.99
N VAL A 594 10.15 18.38 -47.67
CA VAL A 594 9.39 19.13 -46.65
C VAL A 594 9.61 20.63 -46.88
N ALA A 595 10.86 21.06 -46.98
CA ALA A 595 11.17 22.46 -47.22
C ALA A 595 10.63 22.94 -48.58
N LEU A 596 10.89 22.19 -49.66
CA LEU A 596 10.47 22.56 -51.01
C LEU A 596 8.95 22.68 -51.17
N VAL A 597 8.19 21.75 -50.58
CA VAL A 597 6.72 21.80 -50.66
C VAL A 597 6.17 22.94 -49.84
N ASN A 598 6.65 23.17 -48.62
CA ASN A 598 6.18 24.30 -47.82
C ASN A 598 6.57 25.64 -48.45
N GLN A 599 7.76 25.73 -49.05
CA GLN A 599 8.18 26.89 -49.83
C GLN A 599 7.21 27.16 -50.98
N LYS A 600 6.85 26.12 -51.75
CA LYS A 600 5.90 26.19 -52.86
C LYS A 600 4.49 26.58 -52.40
N LEU A 601 4.00 25.99 -51.31
CA LEU A 601 2.67 26.26 -50.75
C LEU A 601 2.55 27.67 -50.16
N LEU A 602 3.64 28.21 -49.62
CA LEU A 602 3.71 29.57 -49.09
C LEU A 602 3.98 30.63 -50.17
N GLY A 603 4.24 30.23 -51.42
CA GLY A 603 4.55 31.14 -52.52
C GLY A 603 5.91 31.84 -52.37
N LEU A 604 6.88 31.21 -51.69
CA LEU A 604 8.20 31.78 -51.45
C LEU A 604 9.13 31.51 -52.65
N ASN A 605 9.65 32.57 -53.28
CA ASN A 605 10.62 32.43 -54.38
C ASN A 605 12.01 32.07 -53.83
N PRO A 606 12.74 31.10 -54.43
CA PRO A 606 14.10 30.79 -54.00
C PRO A 606 15.02 31.99 -54.31
N VAL A 607 15.56 32.61 -53.26
CA VAL A 607 16.61 33.63 -53.41
C VAL A 607 17.93 32.91 -53.68
N SER A 608 18.54 33.17 -54.83
CA SER A 608 19.86 32.64 -55.19
C SER A 608 20.95 33.28 -54.31
N VAL A 609 21.46 32.55 -53.33
CA VAL A 609 22.69 32.92 -52.62
C VAL A 609 23.85 32.16 -53.28
N GLN A 610 24.71 32.88 -54.01
CA GLN A 610 25.93 32.32 -54.59
C GLN A 610 26.99 32.10 -53.50
N VAL A 611 27.46 30.86 -53.34
CA VAL A 611 28.69 30.54 -52.56
C VAL A 611 29.66 29.80 -53.49
N PRO A 612 30.98 30.08 -53.47
CA PRO A 612 31.90 29.73 -54.57
C PRO A 612 32.31 28.24 -54.57
N GLN A 613 32.17 27.58 -55.73
CA GLN A 613 32.69 26.23 -55.98
C GLN A 613 34.21 26.25 -56.22
N ASN A 614 34.99 25.56 -55.40
CA ASN A 614 36.20 24.86 -55.84
C ASN A 614 36.57 23.71 -54.88
N ASP A 615 36.95 22.59 -55.49
CA ASP A 615 37.73 21.47 -54.96
C ASP A 615 37.04 20.29 -54.23
N LEU A 616 36.29 19.49 -55.01
CA LEU A 616 36.23 18.03 -54.81
C LEU A 616 36.68 17.30 -56.10
N LYS A 617 37.99 17.09 -56.23
CA LYS A 617 38.60 16.09 -57.13
C LYS A 617 39.80 15.45 -56.44
N LYS A 618 39.64 14.19 -56.02
CA LYS A 618 40.61 13.15 -55.62
C LYS A 618 40.00 12.41 -54.42
N MET A 619 39.76 11.10 -54.37
CA MET A 619 40.21 9.98 -55.16
C MET A 619 39.19 8.85 -55.01
N THR A 620 38.90 8.22 -56.13
CA THR A 620 38.23 6.92 -56.29
C THR A 620 39.18 5.75 -56.03
N GLY A 621 38.63 4.58 -55.65
CA GLY A 621 39.23 3.25 -55.90
C GLY A 621 39.18 2.33 -54.67
N VAL A 622 38.86 1.03 -54.73
CA VAL A 622 38.92 0.04 -55.83
C VAL A 622 37.99 -1.16 -55.54
N LYS A 623 37.65 -1.89 -56.62
CA LYS A 623 36.83 -3.11 -56.80
C LYS A 623 37.45 -4.44 -56.29
N LYS A 624 36.55 -5.34 -55.84
CA LYS A 624 36.29 -6.80 -56.13
C LYS A 624 37.41 -7.79 -56.52
N VAL A 625 37.05 -9.10 -56.33
CA VAL A 625 37.47 -10.38 -57.02
C VAL A 625 38.34 -11.27 -56.09
N ASN A 626 38.17 -12.59 -55.83
CA ASN A 626 37.36 -13.72 -56.36
C ASN A 626 37.27 -14.91 -55.34
N SER A 627 36.27 -15.76 -55.54
CA SER A 627 36.04 -17.17 -55.08
C SER A 627 37.06 -18.19 -55.69
N PRO A 628 37.14 -19.55 -55.44
CA PRO A 628 36.03 -20.55 -55.31
C PRO A 628 36.27 -21.98 -54.64
N ARG A 629 35.18 -22.80 -54.61
CA ARG A 629 35.03 -24.30 -54.74
C ARG A 629 35.63 -25.26 -53.67
N GLY A 630 35.09 -26.46 -53.36
CA GLY A 630 34.01 -27.33 -53.90
C GLY A 630 33.62 -28.45 -52.88
N GLU A 631 32.37 -28.96 -52.90
CA GLU A 631 31.89 -30.30 -53.39
C GLU A 631 32.10 -31.50 -52.43
N VAL A 632 31.28 -32.56 -52.27
CA VAL A 632 29.85 -32.98 -52.39
C VAL A 632 29.78 -34.49 -52.05
N GLY A 633 28.63 -35.01 -51.58
CA GLY A 633 28.20 -36.44 -51.59
C GLY A 633 27.18 -36.75 -50.46
N GLU A 634 25.84 -36.85 -50.59
CA GLU A 634 24.87 -37.65 -51.41
C GLU A 634 24.82 -39.16 -50.98
N ILE A 635 23.72 -39.90 -50.68
CA ILE A 635 22.29 -40.03 -51.16
C ILE A 635 21.41 -40.79 -50.08
N ASP A 636 20.22 -40.33 -49.66
CA ASP A 636 18.77 -40.75 -49.88
C ASP A 636 18.34 -42.25 -49.86
N THR A 637 17.22 -42.58 -49.18
CA THR A 637 15.96 -43.20 -49.72
C THR A 637 14.96 -43.78 -48.67
N ARG A 638 13.97 -42.96 -48.29
CA ARG A 638 12.49 -43.17 -48.15
C ARG A 638 11.84 -44.23 -47.18
N ALA A 639 10.75 -43.76 -46.54
CA ALA A 639 9.72 -44.41 -45.67
C ALA A 639 8.61 -45.15 -46.49
N PRO A 640 7.48 -45.76 -45.98
CA PRO A 640 6.53 -45.21 -44.96
C PRO A 640 5.65 -46.22 -44.12
N PHE A 641 4.61 -45.67 -43.45
CA PHE A 641 3.42 -46.26 -42.75
C PHE A 641 3.51 -46.57 -41.25
N GLN A 642 2.43 -46.55 -40.46
CA GLN A 642 1.27 -45.66 -40.27
C GLN A 642 0.64 -46.13 -38.94
N SER A 643 0.10 -45.21 -38.15
CA SER A 643 -1.10 -45.37 -37.31
C SER A 643 -1.15 -46.54 -36.30
N VAL A 644 -0.82 -46.27 -35.03
CA VAL A 644 -1.23 -47.09 -33.88
C VAL A 644 -2.71 -46.79 -33.56
N LYS A 645 -3.59 -47.20 -34.48
CA LYS A 645 -5.05 -47.28 -34.33
C LYS A 645 -5.54 -48.60 -34.90
N ALA A 646 -4.99 -49.70 -34.38
CA ALA A 646 -5.49 -51.07 -34.56
C ALA A 646 -4.70 -52.06 -33.68
N ALA A 647 -4.97 -52.13 -32.36
CA ALA A 647 -4.62 -53.32 -31.55
C ALA A 647 -5.25 -53.36 -30.13
N VAL A 648 -6.42 -52.76 -29.87
CA VAL A 648 -7.25 -53.19 -28.72
C VAL A 648 -8.72 -53.03 -29.07
N SER A 649 -9.19 -53.93 -29.93
CA SER A 649 -10.61 -54.23 -30.14
C SER A 649 -10.69 -55.71 -30.48
N LEU A 650 -10.60 -56.56 -29.46
CA LEU A 650 -11.01 -57.96 -29.47
C LEU A 650 -11.13 -58.42 -28.00
N PHE A 651 -12.30 -58.97 -27.68
CA PHE A 651 -12.83 -59.39 -26.36
C PHE A 651 -13.38 -58.23 -25.50
N GLY A 652 -14.68 -58.00 -25.34
CA GLY A 652 -15.87 -58.86 -25.46
C GLY A 652 -16.63 -58.80 -24.13
N GLU A 653 -17.79 -58.15 -24.12
CA GLU A 653 -18.65 -57.90 -22.95
C GLU A 653 -19.26 -59.18 -22.33
N VAL A 654 -19.45 -59.18 -21.00
CA VAL A 654 -20.53 -59.94 -20.33
C VAL A 654 -21.13 -59.05 -19.24
N ALA A 655 -22.45 -58.86 -19.32
CA ALA A 655 -23.28 -58.09 -18.40
C ALA A 655 -23.83 -58.95 -17.23
N ILE A 656 -24.64 -58.31 -16.37
CA ILE A 656 -25.61 -58.81 -15.36
C ILE A 656 -25.19 -58.44 -13.90
N PRO A 657 -26.10 -58.00 -12.99
CA PRO A 657 -27.13 -56.97 -13.05
C PRO A 657 -27.02 -55.99 -11.84
N ARG A 658 -27.81 -54.90 -11.85
CA ARG A 658 -27.98 -54.02 -10.68
C ARG A 658 -28.98 -54.63 -9.69
N ASP A 659 -28.63 -54.62 -8.40
CA ASP A 659 -29.60 -54.17 -7.38
C ASP A 659 -28.94 -53.55 -6.14
N ARG A 660 -29.66 -52.59 -5.55
CA ARG A 660 -29.20 -51.60 -4.56
C ARG A 660 -29.05 -52.17 -3.15
N PHE A 661 -27.96 -51.81 -2.46
CA PHE A 661 -27.98 -51.51 -1.01
C PHE A 661 -27.05 -50.34 -0.67
N SER A 662 -27.59 -49.35 0.03
CA SER A 662 -26.92 -48.13 0.50
C SER A 662 -26.15 -48.40 1.80
N ILE A 663 -24.83 -48.14 1.82
CA ILE A 663 -24.02 -48.16 3.05
C ILE A 663 -23.40 -46.76 3.28
N LYS A 664 -23.68 -46.20 4.47
CA LYS A 664 -23.13 -44.93 4.97
C LYS A 664 -21.59 -44.97 4.99
N ARG A 665 -20.95 -43.96 4.40
CA ARG A 665 -19.50 -43.68 4.51
C ARG A 665 -19.18 -43.01 5.85
N ARG A 666 -18.17 -43.52 6.60
CA ARG A 666 -17.16 -42.75 7.39
C ARG A 666 -16.37 -43.61 8.40
N SER A 667 -15.05 -43.40 8.49
CA SER A 667 -14.28 -43.19 9.75
C SER A 667 -12.79 -42.86 9.48
N SER A 668 -12.16 -43.47 8.47
CA SER A 668 -10.71 -43.32 8.19
C SER A 668 -10.31 -41.98 7.54
N GLU A 669 -11.16 -41.38 6.71
CA GLU A 669 -10.89 -40.07 6.07
C GLU A 669 -10.79 -38.92 7.10
N ASN A 670 -11.50 -39.00 8.23
CA ASN A 670 -11.48 -37.96 9.27
C ASN A 670 -10.13 -37.90 10.02
N VAL A 671 -9.39 -39.01 10.11
CA VAL A 671 -8.09 -39.06 10.80
C VAL A 671 -7.00 -38.41 9.93
N PHE A 672 -6.96 -38.73 8.64
CA PHE A 672 -6.01 -38.15 7.69
C PHE A 672 -6.18 -36.63 7.52
N GLU A 673 -7.43 -36.15 7.49
CA GLU A 673 -7.73 -34.72 7.42
C GLU A 673 -7.24 -33.98 8.68
N LYS A 674 -7.41 -34.58 9.86
CA LYS A 674 -6.93 -34.02 11.13
C LYS A 674 -5.41 -34.10 11.29
N GLU A 675 -4.76 -35.16 10.82
CA GLU A 675 -3.29 -35.26 10.79
C GLU A 675 -2.67 -34.24 9.83
N THR A 676 -3.32 -33.99 8.69
CA THR A 676 -2.90 -32.95 7.75
C THR A 676 -3.03 -31.56 8.38
N GLN A 677 -4.13 -31.30 9.11
CA GLN A 677 -4.31 -30.06 9.87
C GLN A 677 -3.22 -29.88 10.96
N LEU A 678 -2.82 -30.97 11.63
CA LEU A 678 -1.75 -30.95 12.63
C LEU A 678 -0.38 -30.58 12.02
N ILE A 679 -0.05 -31.13 10.84
CA ILE A 679 1.21 -30.82 10.13
C ILE A 679 1.22 -29.36 9.68
N LEU A 680 0.09 -28.83 9.22
CA LEU A 680 -0.04 -27.43 8.83
C LEU A 680 0.11 -26.50 10.04
N ALA A 681 -0.52 -26.81 11.17
CA ALA A 681 -0.36 -26.05 12.42
C ALA A 681 1.08 -26.05 12.92
N GLN A 682 1.79 -27.19 12.82
CA GLN A 682 3.20 -27.30 13.20
C GLN A 682 4.11 -26.42 12.29
N LYS A 683 3.85 -26.38 10.98
CA LYS A 683 4.58 -25.50 10.05
C LYS A 683 4.32 -24.02 10.34
N GLU A 684 3.11 -23.66 10.72
CA GLU A 684 2.79 -22.28 11.12
C GLU A 684 3.49 -21.90 12.43
N LEU A 685 3.58 -22.81 13.41
CA LEU A 685 4.34 -22.58 14.64
C LEU A 685 5.82 -22.27 14.35
N ASP A 686 6.45 -23.02 13.44
CA ASP A 686 7.86 -22.82 13.09
C ASP A 686 8.09 -21.50 12.32
N LYS A 687 7.13 -21.08 11.49
CA LYS A 687 7.17 -19.75 10.86
C LYS A 687 7.09 -18.64 11.89
N VAL A 688 6.16 -18.72 12.84
CA VAL A 688 6.00 -17.68 13.88
C VAL A 688 7.23 -17.60 14.78
N LYS A 689 7.88 -18.73 15.10
CA LYS A 689 9.18 -18.74 15.81
C LYS A 689 10.24 -17.95 15.06
N LYS A 690 10.40 -18.18 13.76
CA LYS A 690 11.35 -17.43 12.93
C LYS A 690 11.04 -15.92 12.88
N HIS A 691 9.76 -15.55 12.97
CA HIS A 691 9.36 -14.13 13.07
C HIS A 691 9.73 -13.50 14.42
N VAL A 692 9.72 -14.27 15.52
CA VAL A 692 10.23 -13.81 16.82
C VAL A 692 11.73 -13.54 16.75
N ASP A 693 12.51 -14.47 16.19
CA ASP A 693 13.97 -14.33 16.08
C ASP A 693 14.35 -13.08 15.26
N ASN A 694 13.66 -12.85 14.16
CA ASN A 694 13.85 -11.66 13.34
C ASN A 694 13.48 -10.37 14.09
N ALA A 695 12.37 -10.37 14.85
CA ALA A 695 11.97 -9.21 15.64
C ALA A 695 12.97 -8.91 16.77
N GLU A 696 13.56 -9.94 17.38
CA GLU A 696 14.62 -9.80 18.38
C GLU A 696 15.90 -9.22 17.76
N ALA A 697 16.28 -9.64 16.54
CA ALA A 697 17.41 -9.07 15.81
C ALA A 697 17.20 -7.58 15.44
N VAL A 698 16.00 -7.20 14.98
CA VAL A 698 15.66 -5.80 14.68
C VAL A 698 15.71 -4.94 15.96
N LYS A 699 15.20 -5.47 17.08
CA LYS A 699 15.26 -4.79 18.37
C LYS A 699 16.70 -4.56 18.82
N ALA A 700 17.58 -5.56 18.67
CA ALA A 700 19.00 -5.42 19.04
C ALA A 700 19.69 -4.32 18.23
N LYS A 701 19.43 -4.26 16.91
CA LYS A 701 19.97 -3.21 16.04
C LYS A 701 19.48 -1.82 16.42
N ALA A 702 18.17 -1.67 16.67
CA ALA A 702 17.58 -0.38 17.06
C ALA A 702 18.10 0.13 18.42
N LEU A 703 18.44 -0.77 19.34
CA LEU A 703 19.07 -0.40 20.61
C LEU A 703 20.52 0.07 20.41
N SER A 704 21.28 -0.56 19.51
CA SER A 704 22.62 -0.12 19.14
C SER A 704 22.60 1.29 18.51
N ASP A 705 21.67 1.53 17.58
CA ASP A 705 21.53 2.84 16.93
C ASP A 705 21.12 3.94 17.93
N LEU A 706 20.33 3.58 18.93
CA LEU A 706 19.95 4.49 20.03
C LEU A 706 21.15 4.86 20.91
N GLU A 707 22.07 3.93 21.15
CA GLU A 707 23.29 4.15 21.92
C GLU A 707 24.23 5.11 21.18
N SER A 708 24.48 4.86 19.89
CA SER A 708 25.29 5.75 19.05
C SER A 708 24.69 7.16 18.97
N ALA A 709 23.36 7.30 18.87
CA ALA A 709 22.70 8.61 18.87
C ALA A 709 22.87 9.36 20.20
N LYS A 710 22.93 8.65 21.35
CA LYS A 710 23.19 9.28 22.66
C LYS A 710 24.62 9.80 22.75
N GLU A 711 25.60 9.04 22.29
CA GLU A 711 27.01 9.47 22.28
C GLU A 711 27.20 10.74 21.44
N ILE A 712 26.61 10.77 20.23
CA ILE A 712 26.68 11.94 19.35
C ILE A 712 26.00 13.16 19.98
N LEU A 713 24.85 12.99 20.64
CA LEU A 713 24.19 14.10 21.37
C LEU A 713 25.07 14.67 22.48
N GLN A 714 25.81 13.81 23.19
CA GLN A 714 26.72 14.26 24.24
C GLN A 714 27.88 15.07 23.65
N ILE A 715 28.48 14.61 22.54
CA ILE A 715 29.53 15.33 21.80
C ILE A 715 29.03 16.71 21.32
N LEU A 716 27.84 16.76 20.73
CA LEU A 716 27.24 18.01 20.25
C LEU A 716 26.91 18.98 21.38
N THR A 717 26.49 18.46 22.55
CA THR A 717 26.20 19.27 23.74
C THR A 717 27.48 19.93 24.28
N THR A 718 28.58 19.19 24.37
CA THR A 718 29.88 19.75 24.78
C THR A 718 30.37 20.81 23.79
N ARG A 719 30.22 20.54 22.49
CA ARG A 719 30.60 21.50 21.44
C ARG A 719 29.75 22.78 21.48
N LEU A 720 28.44 22.65 21.74
CA LEU A 720 27.53 23.79 21.89
C LEU A 720 27.95 24.70 23.05
N ALA A 721 28.34 24.12 24.20
CA ALA A 721 28.81 24.88 25.35
C ALA A 721 30.08 25.68 25.00
N TYR A 722 31.06 25.04 24.36
CA TYR A 722 32.29 25.69 23.93
C TYR A 722 32.05 26.87 22.97
N VAL A 723 31.21 26.68 21.94
CA VAL A 723 30.92 27.75 20.97
C VAL A 723 30.12 28.89 21.61
N ARG A 724 29.26 28.62 22.60
CA ARG A 724 28.55 29.66 23.37
C ARG A 724 29.52 30.51 24.19
N GLU A 725 30.48 29.89 24.88
CA GLU A 725 31.52 30.62 25.64
C GLU A 725 32.38 31.47 24.70
N SER A 726 32.87 30.88 23.60
CA SER A 726 33.66 31.60 22.60
C SER A 726 32.91 32.81 21.99
N LYS A 727 31.63 32.64 21.65
CA LYS A 727 30.77 33.72 21.17
C LYS A 727 30.60 34.83 22.21
N GLN A 728 30.41 34.48 23.49
CA GLN A 728 30.25 35.46 24.56
C GLN A 728 31.52 36.30 24.71
N SER A 729 32.69 35.66 24.70
CA SER A 729 33.98 36.37 24.73
C SER A 729 34.19 37.29 23.52
N ALA A 730 33.79 36.86 22.32
CA ALA A 730 33.87 37.68 21.11
C ALA A 730 32.91 38.89 21.16
N MET A 731 31.71 38.72 21.74
CA MET A 731 30.76 39.82 21.94
C MET A 731 31.28 40.88 22.92
N GLU A 732 31.87 40.45 24.04
CA GLU A 732 32.48 41.35 25.03
C GLU A 732 33.67 42.11 24.43
N ALA A 733 34.52 41.44 23.64
CA ALA A 733 35.62 42.09 22.92
C ALA A 733 35.14 43.12 21.90
N ALA A 734 34.09 42.79 21.12
CA ALA A 734 33.52 43.72 20.15
C ALA A 734 32.88 44.95 20.82
N GLU A 735 32.25 44.79 21.98
CA GLU A 735 31.67 45.90 22.74
C GLU A 735 32.75 46.79 23.37
N ALA A 736 33.85 46.21 23.86
CA ALA A 736 35.02 46.94 24.33
C ALA A 736 35.63 47.81 23.22
N VAL A 737 35.88 47.24 22.03
CA VAL A 737 36.43 47.98 20.86
C VAL A 737 35.47 49.09 20.40
N LYS A 738 34.16 48.84 20.42
CA LYS A 738 33.13 49.85 20.10
C LYS A 738 33.12 51.00 21.11
N SER A 739 33.27 50.71 22.40
CA SER A 739 33.32 51.72 23.46
C SER A 739 34.59 52.59 23.35
N GLN A 740 35.72 51.98 22.99
CA GLN A 740 37.00 52.66 22.79
C GLN A 740 36.95 53.57 21.55
N THR A 741 36.33 53.10 20.47
CA THR A 741 36.09 53.89 19.23
C THR A 741 35.23 55.13 19.52
N LYS A 742 34.15 54.99 20.29
CA LYS A 742 33.32 56.13 20.71
C LYS A 742 34.08 57.14 21.59
N ARG A 743 34.99 56.65 22.45
CA ARG A 743 35.87 57.50 23.26
C ARG A 743 36.83 58.32 22.41
N PHE A 744 37.41 57.69 21.37
CA PHE A 744 38.25 58.38 20.40
C PHE A 744 37.47 59.43 19.59
N GLU A 745 36.26 59.11 19.13
CA GLU A 745 35.39 60.07 18.42
C GLU A 745 34.98 61.27 19.31
N LYS A 746 34.74 61.04 20.62
CA LYS A 746 34.41 62.12 21.56
C LYS A 746 35.61 63.00 21.94
N THR A 747 36.83 62.48 21.79
CA THR A 747 38.07 63.24 22.00
C THR A 747 38.39 64.13 20.78
N LEU A 748 37.90 63.75 19.60
CA LEU A 748 38.03 64.48 18.33
C LEU A 748 37.32 65.84 18.31
N SER A 749 36.25 66.01 19.11
CA SER A 749 35.53 67.27 19.19
C SER A 749 36.27 68.37 19.97
N LEU A 750 37.45 68.07 20.56
CA LEU A 750 38.12 68.98 21.50
C LEU A 750 39.55 69.44 21.12
N LYS A 751 40.28 68.84 20.16
CA LYS A 751 41.63 69.33 19.77
C LYS A 751 41.98 69.10 18.30
N ALA A 752 42.40 70.16 17.62
CA ALA A 752 42.80 70.18 16.22
C ALA A 752 44.33 70.39 16.03
N VAL A 753 45.16 69.39 16.37
CA VAL A 753 46.56 69.28 15.86
C VAL A 753 46.99 67.79 15.90
N GLY A 754 47.46 67.24 14.77
CA GLY A 754 48.09 65.89 14.70
C GLY A 754 47.29 64.80 13.96
N TYR A 755 46.89 65.05 12.71
CA TYR A 755 45.92 64.20 11.97
C TYR A 755 46.46 62.84 11.48
N GLU A 756 47.75 62.70 11.15
CA GLU A 756 48.28 61.48 10.48
C GLU A 756 48.58 60.30 11.40
N ALA A 757 49.15 60.51 12.59
CA ALA A 757 49.45 59.43 13.53
C ALA A 757 48.14 58.80 14.08
N TRP A 758 47.15 59.65 14.35
CA TRP A 758 45.86 59.25 14.90
C TRP A 758 44.97 58.53 13.86
N LYS A 759 45.06 58.91 12.58
CA LYS A 759 44.38 58.17 11.49
C LYS A 759 44.84 56.72 11.41
N ARG A 760 46.13 56.44 11.65
CA ARG A 760 46.65 55.06 11.69
C ARG A 760 46.11 54.27 12.88
N GLU A 761 45.97 54.90 14.05
CA GLU A 761 45.40 54.24 15.25
C GLU A 761 43.90 53.97 15.10
N LEU A 762 43.13 54.90 14.54
CA LEU A 762 41.70 54.69 14.25
C LEU A 762 41.50 53.60 13.18
N ASP A 763 42.32 53.60 12.13
CA ASP A 763 42.26 52.58 11.08
C ASP A 763 42.69 51.20 11.64
N HIS A 764 43.58 51.15 12.63
CA HIS A 764 43.95 49.93 13.34
C HIS A 764 42.79 49.40 14.20
N ALA A 765 42.16 50.27 15.01
CA ALA A 765 41.00 49.89 15.82
C ALA A 765 39.80 49.43 14.96
N ARG A 766 39.59 50.05 13.78
CA ARG A 766 38.58 49.61 12.80
C ARG A 766 38.90 48.25 12.20
N LYS A 767 40.17 47.95 11.93
CA LYS A 767 40.59 46.61 11.46
C LYS A 767 40.40 45.54 12.53
N GLU A 768 40.69 45.84 13.79
CA GLU A 768 40.43 44.93 14.91
C GLU A 768 38.92 44.69 15.11
N TYR A 769 38.10 45.73 14.96
CA TYR A 769 36.64 45.61 15.01
C TYR A 769 36.07 44.74 13.88
N ILE A 770 36.58 44.88 12.66
CA ILE A 770 36.18 44.04 11.53
C ILE A 770 36.59 42.57 11.75
N THR A 771 37.79 42.35 12.30
CA THR A 771 38.30 40.99 12.58
C THR A 771 37.44 40.29 13.63
N THR A 772 37.09 40.97 14.72
CA THR A 772 36.21 40.43 15.78
C THR A 772 34.77 40.20 15.31
N ILE A 773 34.24 41.01 14.39
CA ILE A 773 32.94 40.74 13.75
C ILE A 773 32.98 39.48 12.88
N ASN A 774 34.05 39.28 12.12
CA ASN A 774 34.20 38.08 11.29
C ASN A 774 34.28 36.80 12.14
N GLU A 775 34.98 36.85 13.28
CA GLU A 775 35.02 35.75 14.25
C GLU A 775 33.65 35.47 14.87
N LEU A 776 32.88 36.53 15.16
CA LEU A 776 31.51 36.41 15.67
C LEU A 776 30.57 35.78 14.64
N ASP A 777 30.68 36.15 13.37
CA ASP A 777 29.87 35.57 12.29
C ASP A 777 30.26 34.12 11.99
N SER A 778 31.55 33.76 12.07
CA SER A 778 32.01 32.36 12.03
C SER A 778 31.41 31.55 13.17
N SER A 779 31.41 32.07 14.40
CA SER A 779 30.82 31.42 15.57
C SER A 779 29.29 31.24 15.45
N LYS A 780 28.59 32.19 14.81
CA LYS A 780 27.15 32.05 14.50
C LYS A 780 26.89 30.95 13.48
N GLN A 781 27.69 30.84 12.44
CA GLN A 781 27.57 29.77 11.44
C GLN A 781 27.79 28.39 12.06
N GLU A 782 28.77 28.25 12.96
CA GLU A 782 28.98 27.01 13.70
C GLU A 782 27.79 26.64 14.61
N LEU A 783 27.17 27.61 15.29
CA LEU A 783 25.95 27.36 16.07
C LEU A 783 24.77 26.90 15.20
N THR A 784 24.62 27.46 14.00
CA THR A 784 23.59 27.00 13.06
C THR A 784 23.84 25.56 12.62
N LYS A 785 25.10 25.20 12.37
CA LYS A 785 25.48 23.83 12.02
C LYS A 785 25.25 22.84 13.17
N ILE A 786 25.65 23.18 14.39
CA ILE A 786 25.41 22.35 15.58
C ILE A 786 23.91 22.14 15.81
N LYS A 787 23.08 23.16 15.55
CA LYS A 787 21.61 23.03 15.65
C LYS A 787 21.07 22.04 14.62
N GLN A 788 21.51 22.12 13.36
CA GLN A 788 21.10 21.18 12.32
C GLN A 788 21.53 19.74 12.64
N ASP A 789 22.76 19.56 13.13
CA ASP A 789 23.27 18.25 13.55
C ASP A 789 22.49 17.70 14.75
N PHE A 790 22.12 18.56 15.71
CA PHE A 790 21.30 18.17 16.88
C PHE A 790 19.88 17.73 16.46
N ASP A 791 19.24 18.48 15.57
CA ASP A 791 17.90 18.15 15.05
C ASP A 791 17.93 16.82 14.27
N ALA A 792 18.98 16.57 13.48
CA ALA A 792 19.17 15.33 12.74
C ALA A 792 19.36 14.11 13.67
N VAL A 793 20.18 14.25 14.71
CA VAL A 793 20.44 13.16 15.67
C VAL A 793 19.22 12.90 16.55
N MET A 794 18.46 13.94 16.93
CA MET A 794 17.18 13.79 17.61
C MET A 794 16.14 13.06 16.76
N GLY A 795 16.10 13.34 15.45
CA GLY A 795 15.29 12.58 14.48
C GLY A 795 15.68 11.10 14.43
N ALA A 796 16.98 10.80 14.32
CA ALA A 796 17.49 9.43 14.31
C ALA A 796 17.18 8.67 15.62
N LYS A 797 17.32 9.34 16.77
CA LYS A 797 16.99 8.81 18.09
C LYS A 797 15.49 8.46 18.22
N LEU A 798 14.60 9.31 17.72
CA LEU A 798 13.16 9.05 17.72
C LEU A 798 12.80 7.87 16.82
N ALA A 799 13.41 7.78 15.64
CA ALA A 799 13.21 6.66 14.72
C ALA A 799 13.69 5.32 15.33
N ALA A 800 14.87 5.31 15.96
CA ALA A 800 15.39 4.13 16.65
C ALA A 800 14.49 3.68 17.82
N LEU A 801 13.94 4.63 18.60
CA LEU A 801 12.99 4.33 19.67
C LEU A 801 11.66 3.76 19.17
N GLN A 802 11.14 4.28 18.06
CA GLN A 802 9.93 3.76 17.43
C GLN A 802 10.15 2.35 16.90
N ALA A 803 11.24 2.11 16.16
CA ALA A 803 11.62 0.80 15.65
C ALA A 803 11.80 -0.24 16.77
N ALA A 804 12.46 0.13 17.88
CA ALA A 804 12.63 -0.75 19.04
C ALA A 804 11.28 -1.08 19.72
N GLY A 805 10.38 -0.09 19.83
CA GLY A 805 9.05 -0.27 20.42
C GLY A 805 8.14 -1.17 19.57
N GLU A 806 8.21 -1.05 18.24
CA GLU A 806 7.47 -1.88 17.30
C GLU A 806 8.00 -3.31 17.27
N ALA A 807 9.32 -3.49 17.17
CA ALA A 807 9.94 -4.81 17.21
C ALA A 807 9.62 -5.55 18.52
N GLN A 808 9.59 -4.83 19.65
CA GLN A 808 9.18 -5.41 20.93
C GLN A 808 7.70 -5.83 20.97
N ARG A 809 6.79 -5.00 20.46
CA ARG A 809 5.36 -5.35 20.42
C ARG A 809 5.12 -6.55 19.51
N SER A 810 5.81 -6.60 18.38
CA SER A 810 5.79 -7.73 17.45
C SER A 810 6.32 -9.02 18.10
N ALA A 811 7.46 -8.95 18.79
CA ALA A 811 8.01 -10.11 19.50
C ALA A 811 7.07 -10.63 20.60
N LYS A 812 6.41 -9.74 21.36
CA LYS A 812 5.44 -10.11 22.40
C LYS A 812 4.22 -10.83 21.80
N LEU A 813 3.60 -10.25 20.79
CA LEU A 813 2.42 -10.83 20.12
C LEU A 813 2.75 -12.19 19.48
N ASN A 814 3.91 -12.31 18.83
CA ASN A 814 4.33 -13.56 18.24
C ASN A 814 4.65 -14.63 19.31
N SER A 815 5.16 -14.24 20.48
CA SER A 815 5.38 -15.16 21.60
C SER A 815 4.07 -15.68 22.23
N GLU A 816 3.06 -14.82 22.33
CA GLU A 816 1.71 -15.20 22.78
C GLU A 816 1.07 -16.17 21.76
N ARG A 817 1.24 -15.89 20.45
CA ARG A 817 0.75 -16.77 19.38
C ARG A 817 1.45 -18.13 19.35
N ILE A 818 2.74 -18.20 19.70
CA ILE A 818 3.47 -19.48 19.85
C ILE A 818 2.85 -20.32 20.97
N SER A 819 2.46 -19.69 22.09
CA SER A 819 1.81 -20.38 23.21
C SER A 819 0.44 -20.93 22.80
N GLU A 820 -0.38 -20.13 22.12
CA GLU A 820 -1.68 -20.53 21.61
C GLU A 820 -1.59 -21.69 20.61
N LEU A 821 -0.75 -21.57 19.58
CA LEU A 821 -0.57 -22.61 18.58
C LEU A 821 -0.01 -23.90 19.21
N SER A 822 0.84 -23.80 20.23
CA SER A 822 1.35 -24.98 20.95
C SER A 822 0.23 -25.71 21.70
N ASN A 823 -0.71 -24.98 22.32
CA ASN A 823 -1.88 -25.56 22.98
C ASN A 823 -2.89 -26.15 21.98
N GLU A 824 -3.11 -25.48 20.84
CA GLU A 824 -3.93 -25.99 19.73
C GLU A 824 -3.35 -27.29 19.14
N ILE A 825 -2.03 -27.35 18.94
CA ILE A 825 -1.34 -28.56 18.48
C ILE A 825 -1.48 -29.71 19.50
N ALA A 826 -1.38 -29.42 20.80
CA ALA A 826 -1.55 -30.42 21.86
C ALA A 826 -2.97 -31.00 21.88
N THR A 827 -3.99 -30.14 21.77
CA THR A 827 -5.41 -30.55 21.73
C THR A 827 -5.77 -31.32 20.46
N MET A 828 -5.22 -30.94 19.30
CA MET A 828 -5.38 -31.68 18.05
C MET A 828 -4.75 -33.07 18.12
N LYS A 829 -3.55 -33.19 18.72
CA LYS A 829 -2.91 -34.49 18.95
C LYS A 829 -3.78 -35.41 19.80
N ALA A 830 -4.31 -34.91 20.91
CA ALA A 830 -5.21 -35.67 21.78
C ALA A 830 -6.50 -36.12 21.06
N SER A 831 -7.06 -35.25 20.20
CA SER A 831 -8.26 -35.56 19.42
C SER A 831 -8.03 -36.63 18.34
N ILE A 832 -6.85 -36.60 17.69
CA ILE A 832 -6.46 -37.62 16.70
C ILE A 832 -6.28 -38.98 17.39
N GLU A 833 -5.70 -39.01 18.58
CA GLU A 833 -5.50 -40.23 19.37
C GLU A 833 -6.84 -40.87 19.77
N GLN A 834 -7.82 -40.06 20.20
CA GLN A 834 -9.18 -40.53 20.47
C GLN A 834 -9.88 -41.08 19.21
N LEU A 835 -9.71 -40.44 18.06
CA LEU A 835 -10.30 -40.91 16.79
C LEU A 835 -9.65 -42.19 16.28
N LYS A 836 -8.35 -42.39 16.50
CA LYS A 836 -7.65 -43.63 16.17
C LYS A 836 -8.13 -44.81 17.02
N LEU A 837 -8.29 -44.61 18.33
CA LEU A 837 -8.86 -45.60 19.24
C LEU A 837 -10.29 -45.98 18.85
N ALA A 838 -11.12 -45.01 18.47
CA ALA A 838 -12.49 -45.27 17.99
C ALA A 838 -12.52 -46.00 16.63
N ALA A 839 -11.52 -45.74 15.76
CA ALA A 839 -11.40 -46.44 14.48
C ALA A 839 -10.94 -47.90 14.65
N GLU A 840 -10.05 -48.18 15.61
CA GLU A 840 -9.62 -49.55 15.97
C GLU A 840 -10.80 -50.37 16.52
N GLN A 841 -11.60 -49.81 17.43
CA GLN A 841 -12.81 -50.47 17.94
C GLN A 841 -13.83 -50.79 16.83
N SER A 842 -14.03 -49.86 15.90
CA SER A 842 -14.89 -50.09 14.73
C SER A 842 -14.33 -51.14 13.76
N HIS A 843 -13.01 -51.32 13.72
CA HIS A 843 -12.34 -52.32 12.88
C HIS A 843 -12.48 -53.72 13.48
N GLU A 844 -12.30 -53.87 14.80
CA GLU A 844 -12.51 -55.13 15.52
C GLU A 844 -13.97 -55.63 15.39
N GLU A 845 -14.96 -54.73 15.47
CA GLU A 845 -16.37 -55.07 15.25
C GLU A 845 -16.66 -55.51 13.80
N ARG A 846 -15.96 -54.92 12.83
CA ARG A 846 -16.08 -55.29 11.41
C ARG A 846 -15.41 -56.61 11.11
N GLU A 847 -14.25 -56.89 11.69
CA GLU A 847 -13.56 -58.18 11.55
C GLU A 847 -14.38 -59.31 12.18
N ALA A 848 -15.02 -59.08 13.33
CA ALA A 848 -15.94 -60.05 13.92
C ALA A 848 -17.16 -60.35 13.03
N GLN A 849 -17.75 -59.33 12.41
CA GLN A 849 -18.86 -59.50 11.45
C GLN A 849 -18.42 -60.15 10.13
N LEU A 850 -17.23 -59.80 9.62
CA LEU A 850 -16.69 -60.38 8.40
C LEU A 850 -16.30 -61.85 8.60
N MET A 851 -15.73 -62.18 9.77
CA MET A 851 -15.43 -63.56 10.16
C MET A 851 -16.70 -64.39 10.25
N SER A 852 -17.75 -63.88 10.90
CA SER A 852 -19.08 -64.53 10.94
C SER A 852 -19.62 -64.82 9.53
N TYR A 853 -19.55 -63.84 8.63
CA TYR A 853 -19.98 -63.99 7.23
C TYR A 853 -19.11 -65.02 6.47
N TYR A 854 -17.81 -65.04 6.69
CA TYR A 854 -16.88 -66.02 6.12
C TYR A 854 -17.14 -67.44 6.63
N THR A 855 -17.45 -67.62 7.91
CA THR A 855 -17.84 -68.95 8.45
C THR A 855 -19.12 -69.47 7.80
N ASN A 856 -20.13 -68.62 7.65
CA ASN A 856 -21.40 -69.00 7.02
C ASN A 856 -21.23 -69.31 5.53
N ALA A 857 -20.46 -68.49 4.79
CA ALA A 857 -20.16 -68.74 3.39
C ALA A 857 -19.29 -69.99 3.19
N LYS A 858 -18.35 -70.27 4.11
CA LYS A 858 -17.55 -71.50 4.10
C LYS A 858 -18.41 -72.73 4.35
N GLU A 859 -19.35 -72.69 5.30
CA GLU A 859 -20.30 -73.78 5.54
C GLU A 859 -21.23 -74.02 4.34
N GLU A 860 -21.66 -72.96 3.65
CA GLU A 860 -22.52 -73.04 2.45
C GLU A 860 -21.76 -73.58 1.23
N VAL A 861 -20.51 -73.15 1.03
CA VAL A 861 -19.61 -73.70 -0.01
C VAL A 861 -19.25 -75.15 0.30
N GLN A 862 -19.07 -75.53 1.56
CA GLN A 862 -18.74 -76.90 1.97
C GLN A 862 -19.93 -77.84 1.78
N LYS A 863 -21.17 -77.36 2.00
CA LYS A 863 -22.42 -78.06 1.63
C LYS A 863 -22.56 -78.24 0.11
N ASN A 864 -22.19 -77.23 -0.67
CA ASN A 864 -22.21 -77.28 -2.14
C ASN A 864 -21.05 -78.14 -2.70
N LEU A 865 -19.92 -78.21 -2.03
CA LEU A 865 -18.80 -79.08 -2.41
C LEU A 865 -19.12 -80.57 -2.14
N GLU A 866 -19.86 -80.86 -1.08
CA GLU A 866 -20.34 -82.22 -0.76
C GLU A 866 -21.42 -82.71 -1.73
N SER A 867 -22.22 -81.81 -2.32
CA SER A 867 -23.17 -82.15 -3.39
C SER A 867 -22.48 -82.34 -4.74
N LEU A 868 -21.45 -81.55 -5.06
CA LEU A 868 -20.66 -81.67 -6.29
C LEU A 868 -19.67 -82.85 -6.30
N LYS A 869 -19.23 -83.35 -5.14
CA LYS A 869 -18.39 -84.58 -5.04
C LYS A 869 -19.11 -85.88 -5.40
N LYS A 870 -20.41 -85.85 -5.72
CA LYS A 870 -21.19 -87.01 -6.18
C LYS A 870 -21.23 -87.21 -7.69
N GLU A 871 -20.65 -86.31 -8.48
CA GLU A 871 -20.44 -86.50 -9.92
C GLU A 871 -18.95 -86.43 -10.21
N TYR A 872 -18.40 -87.56 -10.68
CA TYR A 872 -16.97 -87.84 -10.71
C TYR A 872 -16.44 -87.83 -12.14
N ASP A 873 -15.31 -87.14 -12.37
CA ASP A 873 -14.33 -87.46 -13.42
C ASP A 873 -12.92 -87.03 -12.94
N PRO A 874 -11.92 -87.93 -12.77
CA PRO A 874 -10.72 -87.69 -11.96
C PRO A 874 -9.47 -87.13 -12.68
N GLU A 875 -9.55 -86.62 -13.90
CA GLU A 875 -8.34 -86.17 -14.64
C GLU A 875 -8.02 -84.66 -14.56
N LEU A 876 -8.93 -83.81 -14.05
CA LEU A 876 -8.74 -82.34 -14.07
C LEU A 876 -8.16 -81.73 -12.76
N VAL A 877 -7.99 -82.53 -11.71
CA VAL A 877 -7.63 -82.05 -10.36
C VAL A 877 -6.12 -81.79 -10.20
N GLU A 878 -5.26 -82.59 -10.85
CA GLU A 878 -3.80 -82.47 -10.67
C GLU A 878 -3.21 -81.16 -11.24
N ASN A 879 -3.84 -80.53 -12.24
CA ASN A 879 -3.32 -79.33 -12.87
C ASN A 879 -3.68 -78.04 -12.10
N LEU A 880 -4.75 -78.06 -11.29
CA LEU A 880 -5.19 -76.92 -10.49
C LEU A 880 -4.44 -76.82 -9.15
N ASP A 881 -4.14 -77.96 -8.52
CA ASP A 881 -3.36 -77.99 -7.27
C ASP A 881 -1.92 -77.49 -7.47
N ALA A 882 -1.32 -77.74 -8.65
CA ALA A 882 0.00 -77.24 -8.98
C ALA A 882 0.06 -75.70 -9.10
N LYS A 883 -0.95 -75.07 -9.72
CA LYS A 883 -1.03 -73.60 -9.84
C LYS A 883 -1.35 -72.90 -8.52
N LEU A 884 -2.13 -73.55 -7.66
CA LEU A 884 -2.48 -73.00 -6.34
C LEU A 884 -1.26 -72.99 -5.40
N ALA A 885 -0.39 -74.00 -5.51
CA ALA A 885 0.87 -74.06 -4.77
C ALA A 885 1.88 -72.98 -5.23
N GLU A 886 1.97 -72.72 -6.53
CA GLU A 886 2.88 -71.69 -7.10
C GLU A 886 2.46 -70.27 -6.67
N THR A 887 1.18 -69.92 -6.80
CA THR A 887 0.66 -68.62 -6.34
C THR A 887 0.75 -68.41 -4.83
N SER A 888 0.63 -69.47 -4.03
CA SER A 888 0.76 -69.36 -2.57
C SER A 888 2.20 -69.06 -2.14
N ALA A 889 3.19 -69.63 -2.83
CA ALA A 889 4.60 -69.36 -2.57
C ALA A 889 5.03 -67.93 -2.94
N GLU A 890 4.46 -67.35 -4.01
CA GLU A 890 4.73 -65.95 -4.39
C GLU A 890 4.16 -64.94 -3.37
N ILE A 891 3.01 -65.25 -2.76
CA ILE A 891 2.40 -64.41 -1.73
C ILE A 891 3.23 -64.40 -0.44
N GLU A 892 3.77 -65.55 -0.02
CA GLU A 892 4.65 -65.63 1.15
C GLU A 892 5.97 -64.87 0.92
N ALA A 893 6.55 -64.95 -0.28
CA ALA A 893 7.77 -64.20 -0.62
C ALA A 893 7.56 -62.67 -0.58
N LEU A 894 6.38 -62.19 -1.01
CA LEU A 894 6.01 -60.77 -0.94
C LEU A 894 5.79 -60.29 0.50
N GLN A 895 5.18 -61.11 1.36
CA GLN A 895 4.99 -60.78 2.78
C GLN A 895 6.31 -60.69 3.55
N GLU A 896 7.29 -61.55 3.24
CA GLU A 896 8.63 -61.52 3.84
C GLU A 896 9.40 -60.26 3.44
N HIS A 897 9.25 -59.81 2.19
CA HIS A 897 9.89 -58.59 1.69
C HIS A 897 9.34 -57.32 2.38
N ILE A 898 8.02 -57.29 2.63
CA ILE A 898 7.36 -56.18 3.33
C ILE A 898 7.83 -56.10 4.79
N LYS A 899 8.01 -57.23 5.48
CA LYS A 899 8.54 -57.26 6.85
C LYS A 899 9.96 -56.69 6.95
N LYS A 900 10.84 -57.04 6.01
CA LYS A 900 12.22 -56.53 5.98
C LYS A 900 12.30 -55.02 5.72
N LEU A 901 11.47 -54.51 4.81
CA LEU A 901 11.35 -53.06 4.55
C LEU A 901 10.82 -52.28 5.76
N HIS A 902 9.89 -52.88 6.52
CA HIS A 902 9.34 -52.24 7.71
C HIS A 902 10.35 -52.17 8.87
N ALA A 903 11.16 -53.21 9.07
CA ALA A 903 12.20 -53.23 10.10
C ALA A 903 13.27 -52.16 9.85
N ALA A 904 13.79 -52.05 8.62
CA ALA A 904 14.80 -51.05 8.27
C ALA A 904 14.31 -49.60 8.46
N LYS A 905 13.00 -49.37 8.28
CA LYS A 905 12.39 -48.05 8.45
C LYS A 905 12.22 -47.67 9.93
N MET A 906 11.96 -48.65 10.80
CA MET A 906 11.79 -48.42 12.24
C MET A 906 13.12 -48.09 12.96
N ASP A 907 14.24 -48.63 12.49
CA ASP A 907 15.56 -48.30 13.04
C ASP A 907 16.00 -46.87 12.70
N SER A 908 15.67 -46.38 11.50
CA SER A 908 15.90 -44.98 11.12
C SER A 908 15.07 -43.99 11.96
N VAL A 909 13.85 -44.36 12.31
CA VAL A 909 12.99 -43.53 13.18
C VAL A 909 13.52 -43.47 14.60
N ARG A 910 14.07 -44.56 15.14
CA ARG A 910 14.69 -44.56 16.48
C ARG A 910 15.90 -43.64 16.56
N LEU A 911 16.76 -43.64 15.54
CA LEU A 911 17.96 -42.78 15.50
C LEU A 911 17.57 -41.29 15.49
N LEU A 912 16.59 -40.91 14.67
CA LEU A 912 16.07 -39.54 14.60
C LEU A 912 15.38 -39.11 15.89
N THR A 913 14.77 -40.05 16.62
CA THR A 913 14.10 -39.76 17.89
C THR A 913 15.10 -39.47 19.02
N SER A 914 16.28 -40.10 19.01
CA SER A 914 17.34 -39.78 19.98
C SER A 914 17.99 -38.42 19.74
N GLU A 915 18.25 -38.06 18.48
CA GLU A 915 18.81 -36.75 18.13
C GLU A 915 17.85 -35.60 18.47
N LEU A 916 16.54 -35.81 18.29
CA LEU A 916 15.51 -34.84 18.65
C LEU A 916 15.44 -34.62 20.17
N LYS A 917 15.65 -35.66 20.98
CA LYS A 917 15.68 -35.55 22.45
C LYS A 917 16.86 -34.74 22.95
N GLU A 918 18.02 -34.88 22.30
CA GLU A 918 19.22 -34.13 22.66
C GLU A 918 19.08 -32.65 22.30
N ALA A 919 18.54 -32.35 21.10
CA ALA A 919 18.23 -30.98 20.69
C ALA A 919 17.18 -30.29 21.59
N THR A 920 16.22 -31.06 22.13
CA THR A 920 15.20 -30.54 23.05
C THR A 920 15.82 -30.12 24.39
N LYS A 921 16.82 -30.86 24.89
CA LYS A 921 17.51 -30.53 26.13
C LYS A 921 18.32 -29.23 26.02
N THR A 922 19.05 -29.04 24.92
CA THR A 922 19.79 -27.79 24.67
C THR A 922 18.89 -26.56 24.53
N LEU A 923 17.66 -26.74 24.05
CA LEU A 923 16.68 -25.64 23.96
C LEU A 923 16.09 -25.26 25.33
N GLN A 924 16.02 -26.20 26.28
CA GLN A 924 15.61 -25.92 27.66
C GLN A 924 16.65 -25.07 28.38
N ASP A 925 17.94 -25.37 28.22
CA ASP A 925 19.02 -24.62 28.87
C ASP A 925 19.05 -23.14 28.38
N ILE A 926 18.83 -22.91 27.08
CA ILE A 926 18.74 -21.55 26.49
C ILE A 926 17.50 -20.80 27.00
N ALA A 927 16.39 -21.51 27.27
CA ALA A 927 15.16 -20.90 27.77
C ALA A 927 15.31 -20.38 29.21
N GLU A 928 16.09 -21.05 30.05
CA GLU A 928 16.38 -20.61 31.42
C GLU A 928 17.25 -19.34 31.44
N GLU A 929 18.22 -19.25 30.52
CA GLU A 929 19.09 -18.08 30.37
C GLU A 929 18.31 -16.85 29.86
N LYS A 930 17.38 -17.04 28.91
CA LYS A 930 16.43 -16.01 28.43
C LYS A 930 15.56 -15.49 29.56
N ASN A 931 15.12 -16.34 30.48
CA ASN A 931 14.27 -15.95 31.60
C ASN A 931 15.02 -15.05 32.60
N SER A 932 16.31 -15.32 32.82
CA SER A 932 17.17 -14.48 33.67
C SER A 932 17.42 -13.09 33.06
N LEU A 933 17.66 -13.03 31.75
CA LEU A 933 17.82 -11.76 31.02
C LEU A 933 16.52 -10.92 30.98
N ASN A 934 15.36 -11.57 30.86
CA ASN A 934 14.07 -10.89 30.88
C ASN A 934 13.76 -10.24 32.23
N LYS A 935 14.19 -10.86 33.35
CA LYS A 935 14.07 -10.26 34.69
C LYS A 935 14.91 -8.98 34.80
N LEU A 936 16.13 -8.98 34.27
CA LEU A 936 17.01 -7.79 34.28
C LEU A 936 16.44 -6.65 33.42
N VAL A 937 15.90 -6.96 32.25
CA VAL A 937 15.25 -5.98 31.35
C VAL A 937 13.96 -5.42 31.96
N PHE A 938 13.25 -6.18 32.78
CA PHE A 938 12.07 -5.71 33.50
C PHE A 938 12.41 -4.64 34.53
N PHE A 939 13.49 -4.83 35.32
CA PHE A 939 13.96 -3.83 36.27
C PHE A 939 14.37 -2.51 35.60
N LEU A 940 15.17 -2.59 34.52
CA LEU A 940 15.61 -1.40 33.78
C LEU A 940 14.46 -0.62 33.13
N ARG A 941 13.37 -1.30 32.75
CA ARG A 941 12.17 -0.66 32.20
C ARG A 941 11.36 0.07 33.26
N MET A 942 11.34 -0.43 34.49
CA MET A 942 10.63 0.23 35.59
C MET A 942 11.30 1.56 35.94
N GLU A 943 12.63 1.60 36.02
CA GLU A 943 13.38 2.86 36.20
C GLU A 943 13.17 3.85 35.05
N LEU A 944 13.16 3.37 33.80
CA LEU A 944 12.97 4.25 32.63
C LEU A 944 11.54 4.83 32.55
N LYS A 945 10.56 4.10 33.11
CA LYS A 945 9.16 4.57 33.22
C LYS A 945 9.01 5.63 34.30
N GLN A 946 9.73 5.49 35.42
CA GLN A 946 9.80 6.48 36.50
C GLN A 946 10.31 7.83 35.96
N VAL A 947 11.42 7.82 35.22
CA VAL A 947 12.05 9.04 34.67
C VAL A 947 11.19 9.73 33.59
N ARG A 948 10.43 8.97 32.79
CA ARG A 948 9.50 9.55 31.79
C ARG A 948 8.28 10.21 32.43
N SER A 949 7.75 9.60 33.50
CA SER A 949 6.65 10.19 34.27
C SER A 949 7.02 11.53 34.89
N GLU A 950 8.26 11.69 35.33
CA GLU A 950 8.79 12.96 35.84
C GLU A 950 8.94 14.02 34.74
N GLN A 951 9.21 13.60 33.50
CA GLN A 951 9.43 14.50 32.36
C GLN A 951 8.12 15.01 31.71
N ASP A 952 7.08 14.17 31.67
CA ASP A 952 5.78 14.55 31.12
C ASP A 952 5.01 15.49 32.06
N GLY A 953 5.17 15.32 33.38
CA GLY A 953 4.62 16.23 34.39
C GLY A 953 5.19 17.65 34.35
N VAL A 954 6.35 17.87 33.72
CA VAL A 954 6.93 19.21 33.53
C VAL A 954 6.32 19.92 32.30
N LYS A 955 5.93 19.17 31.27
CA LYS A 955 5.37 19.75 30.03
C LYS A 955 3.91 20.17 30.17
N GLU A 956 3.11 19.45 30.97
CA GLU A 956 1.73 19.86 31.26
C GLU A 956 1.68 21.14 32.10
N LYS A 957 2.67 21.35 32.99
CA LYS A 957 2.83 22.59 33.78
C LYS A 957 3.10 23.83 32.90
N GLU A 958 3.80 23.69 31.77
CA GLU A 958 4.05 24.81 30.84
C GLU A 958 2.80 25.18 30.02
N HIS A 959 1.97 24.21 29.65
CA HIS A 959 0.82 24.47 28.78
C HIS A 959 -0.38 25.05 29.54
N ALA A 960 -0.63 24.59 30.77
CA ALA A 960 -1.70 25.12 31.62
C ALA A 960 -1.47 26.58 32.04
N ALA A 961 -0.21 26.99 32.22
CA ALA A 961 0.16 28.37 32.55
C ALA A 961 -0.15 29.37 31.42
N GLY A 962 -0.09 28.93 30.16
CA GLY A 962 -0.37 29.79 28.99
C GLY A 962 -1.86 30.08 28.79
N VAL A 963 -2.74 29.12 29.12
CA VAL A 963 -4.20 29.24 28.91
C VAL A 963 -4.85 30.13 29.98
N LEU A 964 -4.35 30.08 31.22
CA LEU A 964 -4.87 30.90 32.33
C LEU A 964 -4.52 32.39 32.17
N ALA A 965 -3.39 32.71 31.53
CA ALA A 965 -2.98 34.09 31.23
C ALA A 965 -3.85 34.76 30.16
N ALA A 966 -4.37 34.00 29.20
CA ALA A 966 -5.23 34.52 28.14
C ALA A 966 -6.64 34.86 28.68
N ASN A 967 -7.23 33.98 29.50
CA ASN A 967 -8.60 34.16 30.00
C ASN A 967 -8.75 35.34 30.99
N LEU A 968 -7.71 35.65 31.77
CA LEU A 968 -7.72 36.81 32.69
C LEU A 968 -7.59 38.16 31.97
N THR A 969 -7.08 38.17 30.74
CA THR A 969 -6.92 39.39 29.94
C THR A 969 -8.25 39.82 29.32
N ASP A 970 -9.10 38.86 28.92
CA ASP A 970 -10.42 39.10 28.32
C ASP A 970 -11.48 39.52 29.35
N GLU A 971 -11.40 39.05 30.60
CA GLU A 971 -12.40 39.37 31.63
C GLU A 971 -12.25 40.81 32.19
N LEU A 972 -11.07 41.43 32.05
CA LEU A 972 -10.79 42.80 32.50
C LEU A 972 -11.18 43.88 31.48
N GLN A 973 -11.22 43.56 30.19
CA GLN A 973 -11.73 44.49 29.17
C GLN A 973 -13.27 44.64 29.23
N GLY A 974 -13.97 43.67 29.83
CA GLY A 974 -15.43 43.67 29.93
C GLY A 974 -16.04 44.45 31.11
N ARG A 975 -15.27 44.81 32.15
CA ARG A 975 -15.83 45.45 33.37
C ARG A 975 -15.47 46.92 33.60
N MET A 976 -14.85 47.59 32.62
CA MET A 976 -14.52 49.03 32.69
C MET A 976 -15.65 49.97 32.21
N GLY A 977 -16.90 49.49 32.13
CA GLY A 977 -18.04 50.27 31.65
C GLY A 977 -19.22 50.28 32.61
N GLU A 978 -19.11 50.89 33.79
CA GLU A 978 -20.24 51.44 34.57
C GLU A 978 -19.73 52.38 35.70
N ALA A 979 -20.35 53.57 35.80
CA ALA A 979 -20.01 54.80 36.57
C ALA A 979 -19.94 54.64 38.12
N LYS A 980 -19.36 55.47 39.03
CA LYS A 980 -19.00 56.92 39.23
C LYS A 980 -18.35 57.02 40.67
N PRO A 981 -17.93 58.17 41.27
CA PRO A 981 -17.30 59.42 40.80
C PRO A 981 -15.83 59.60 41.32
N ALA A 982 -15.15 60.67 40.88
CA ALA A 982 -13.71 60.91 41.02
C ALA A 982 -13.19 61.25 42.45
N PRO A 983 -12.00 60.74 42.86
CA PRO A 983 -11.25 61.23 44.01
C PRO A 983 -10.39 62.47 43.66
N SER A 984 -10.19 63.34 44.65
CA SER A 984 -9.66 64.70 44.51
C SER A 984 -8.14 64.85 44.64
N THR A 985 -7.37 63.79 44.92
CA THR A 985 -5.90 63.83 44.92
C THR A 985 -5.29 62.49 44.47
N VAL A 986 -4.10 62.53 43.87
CA VAL A 986 -3.38 61.33 43.37
C VAL A 986 -2.95 60.41 44.52
N GLU A 987 -2.67 60.96 45.70
CA GLU A 987 -2.20 60.19 46.87
C GLU A 987 -3.30 59.33 47.52
N GLU A 988 -4.57 59.77 47.49
CA GLU A 988 -5.70 58.97 48.02
C GLU A 988 -6.06 57.79 47.12
N LEU A 989 -5.90 57.94 45.80
CA LEU A 989 -6.16 56.89 44.81
C LEU A 989 -5.12 55.76 44.89
N GLU A 990 -3.87 56.10 45.24
CA GLU A 990 -2.78 55.14 45.39
C GLU A 990 -2.85 54.35 46.71
N ALA A 991 -3.33 54.98 47.79
CA ALA A 991 -3.50 54.31 49.09
C ALA A 991 -4.58 53.22 49.06
N ASP A 992 -5.70 53.46 48.37
CA ASP A 992 -6.79 52.49 48.24
C ASP A 992 -6.40 51.27 47.40
N ILE A 993 -5.60 51.46 46.34
CA ILE A 993 -5.08 50.37 45.52
C ILE A 993 -4.12 49.48 46.34
N PHE A 994 -3.25 50.08 47.15
CA PHE A 994 -2.32 49.34 47.99
C PHE A 994 -3.04 48.55 49.10
N TYR A 995 -4.09 49.12 49.70
CA TYR A 995 -4.90 48.46 50.72
C TYR A 995 -5.66 47.24 50.17
N VAL A 996 -6.27 47.37 48.99
CA VAL A 996 -7.02 46.29 48.33
C VAL A 996 -6.10 45.13 47.92
N GLN A 997 -4.90 45.42 47.38
CA GLN A 997 -3.95 44.39 47.01
C GLN A 997 -3.35 43.65 48.21
N SER A 998 -3.11 44.36 49.33
CA SER A 998 -2.59 43.75 50.57
C SER A 998 -3.61 42.80 51.24
N LYS A 999 -4.90 43.16 51.25
CA LYS A 999 -5.99 42.25 51.68
C LYS A 999 -6.10 41.00 50.82
N LYS A 1000 -5.80 41.11 49.51
CA LYS A 1000 -5.82 39.99 48.56
C LYS A 1000 -4.70 38.98 48.83
N ILE A 1001 -3.51 39.46 49.19
CA ILE A 1001 -2.36 38.62 49.59
C ILE A 1001 -2.66 37.82 50.86
N GLN A 1002 -3.21 38.47 51.90
CA GLN A 1002 -3.54 37.78 53.16
C GLN A 1002 -4.58 36.65 52.98
N LYS A 1003 -5.57 36.86 52.11
CA LYS A 1003 -6.58 35.83 51.83
C LYS A 1003 -5.97 34.61 51.15
N LEU A 1004 -5.17 34.83 50.11
CA LEU A 1004 -4.48 33.77 49.35
C LEU A 1004 -3.48 32.98 50.23
N GLN A 1005 -2.83 33.64 51.19
CA GLN A 1005 -1.98 32.97 52.19
C GLN A 1005 -2.78 31.98 53.06
N SER A 1006 -3.94 32.39 53.58
CA SER A 1006 -4.76 31.52 54.43
C SER A 1006 -5.31 30.30 53.69
N GLU A 1007 -5.68 30.48 52.42
CA GLU A 1007 -6.20 29.41 51.56
C GLU A 1007 -5.09 28.40 51.20
N THR A 1008 -3.87 28.88 50.96
CA THR A 1008 -2.69 28.05 50.69
C THR A 1008 -2.31 27.19 51.90
N GLU A 1009 -2.32 27.76 53.10
CA GLU A 1009 -2.03 27.03 54.33
C GLU A 1009 -3.11 26.00 54.67
N GLY A 1010 -4.39 26.32 54.42
CA GLY A 1010 -5.50 25.38 54.60
C GLY A 1010 -5.36 24.16 53.69
N ALA A 1011 -5.15 24.37 52.40
CA ALA A 1011 -5.01 23.29 51.41
C ALA A 1011 -3.80 22.38 51.68
N ARG A 1012 -2.69 22.92 52.20
CA ARG A 1012 -1.52 22.11 52.59
C ARG A 1012 -1.77 21.22 53.80
N ARG A 1013 -2.48 21.71 54.82
CA ARG A 1013 -2.83 20.90 56.00
C ARG A 1013 -3.79 19.76 55.64
N GLU A 1014 -4.77 20.02 54.79
CA GLU A 1014 -5.68 18.98 54.29
C GLU A 1014 -4.94 17.89 53.51
N ALA A 1015 -3.98 18.27 52.66
CA ALA A 1015 -3.16 17.31 51.92
C ALA A 1015 -2.28 16.44 52.84
N GLU A 1016 -1.73 17.00 53.92
CA GLU A 1016 -0.96 16.23 54.90
C GLU A 1016 -1.83 15.23 55.67
N GLU A 1017 -3.05 15.62 56.06
CA GLU A 1017 -3.98 14.72 56.75
C GLU A 1017 -4.42 13.55 55.84
N MET A 1018 -4.67 13.83 54.56
CA MET A 1018 -5.01 12.81 53.56
C MET A 1018 -3.86 11.83 53.30
N ARG A 1019 -2.60 12.32 53.28
CA ARG A 1019 -1.42 11.44 53.17
C ARG A 1019 -1.30 10.48 54.34
N ARG A 1020 -1.59 10.94 55.57
CA ARG A 1020 -1.53 10.09 56.76
C ARG A 1020 -2.56 8.95 56.67
N LYS A 1021 -3.80 9.26 56.27
CA LYS A 1021 -4.86 8.26 56.08
C LYS A 1021 -4.54 7.26 54.97
N ALA A 1022 -3.93 7.71 53.87
CA ALA A 1022 -3.48 6.82 52.79
C ALA A 1022 -2.39 5.85 53.27
N GLN A 1023 -1.47 6.30 54.13
CA GLN A 1023 -0.42 5.45 54.70
C GLN A 1023 -0.99 4.40 55.67
N GLU A 1024 -1.99 4.75 56.47
CA GLU A 1024 -2.70 3.82 57.37
C GLU A 1024 -3.41 2.71 56.57
N LEU A 1025 -4.10 3.07 55.48
CA LEU A 1025 -4.74 2.09 54.58
C LEU A 1025 -3.74 1.19 53.87
N LYS A 1026 -2.55 1.70 53.55
CA LYS A 1026 -1.48 0.91 52.91
C LYS A 1026 -0.97 -0.19 53.81
N VAL A 1027 -0.74 0.11 55.09
CA VAL A 1027 -0.31 -0.88 56.08
C VAL A 1027 -1.39 -1.97 56.26
N GLU A 1028 -2.67 -1.60 56.20
CA GLU A 1028 -3.78 -2.57 56.30
C GLU A 1028 -3.89 -3.48 55.05
N ALA A 1029 -3.64 -2.93 53.86
CA ALA A 1029 -3.59 -3.71 52.62
C ALA A 1029 -2.41 -4.69 52.60
N GLU A 1030 -1.24 -4.28 53.10
CA GLU A 1030 -0.05 -5.15 53.21
C GLU A 1030 -0.29 -6.31 54.19
N LYS A 1031 -0.93 -6.07 55.34
CA LYS A 1031 -1.33 -7.13 56.27
C LYS A 1031 -2.32 -8.11 55.64
N SER A 1032 -3.30 -7.61 54.92
CA SER A 1032 -4.30 -8.46 54.25
C SER A 1032 -3.67 -9.32 53.15
N ARG A 1033 -2.68 -8.79 52.43
CA ARG A 1033 -1.94 -9.54 51.40
C ARG A 1033 -1.09 -10.66 51.99
N ALA A 1034 -0.46 -10.46 53.15
CA ALA A 1034 0.29 -11.51 53.83
C ALA A 1034 -0.61 -12.71 54.21
N VAL A 1035 -1.86 -12.44 54.62
CA VAL A 1035 -2.86 -13.49 54.91
C VAL A 1035 -3.29 -14.25 53.65
N ALA A 1036 -3.34 -13.58 52.49
CA ALA A 1036 -3.65 -14.23 51.21
C ALA A 1036 -2.52 -15.18 50.75
N GLU A 1037 -1.26 -14.77 50.93
CA GLU A 1037 -0.08 -15.59 50.62
C GLU A 1037 -0.03 -16.85 51.50
N GLU A 1038 -0.41 -16.76 52.78
CA GLU A 1038 -0.50 -17.92 53.68
C GLU A 1038 -1.61 -18.91 53.25
N ALA A 1039 -2.77 -18.40 52.80
CA ALA A 1039 -3.86 -19.24 52.28
C ALA A 1039 -3.47 -19.97 50.98
N GLU A 1040 -2.63 -19.36 50.15
CA GLU A 1040 -2.15 -19.93 48.88
C GLU A 1040 -1.15 -21.07 49.11
N GLN A 1041 -0.23 -20.92 50.06
CA GLN A 1041 0.67 -22.02 50.45
C GLN A 1041 -0.09 -23.23 51.01
N ARG A 1042 -1.15 -22.98 51.78
CA ARG A 1042 -2.00 -24.05 52.32
C ARG A 1042 -2.80 -24.77 51.24
N LEU A 1043 -3.27 -24.03 50.22
CA LEU A 1043 -3.93 -24.61 49.04
C LEU A 1043 -3.00 -25.53 48.25
N GLU A 1044 -1.74 -25.13 48.08
CA GLU A 1044 -0.75 -25.90 47.35
C GLU A 1044 -0.46 -27.25 48.03
N LEU A 1045 -0.36 -27.26 49.36
CA LEU A 1045 -0.22 -28.48 50.16
C LEU A 1045 -1.40 -29.45 49.96
N VAL A 1046 -2.65 -28.96 50.05
CA VAL A 1046 -3.86 -29.79 49.87
C VAL A 1046 -3.94 -30.36 48.45
N LEU A 1047 -3.51 -29.60 47.43
CA LEU A 1047 -3.47 -30.07 46.05
C LEU A 1047 -2.42 -31.15 45.79
N VAL A 1048 -1.29 -31.09 46.49
CA VAL A 1048 -0.26 -32.14 46.42
C VAL A 1048 -0.77 -33.43 47.05
N GLU A 1049 -1.38 -33.35 48.25
CA GLU A 1049 -1.96 -34.52 48.92
C GLU A 1049 -3.07 -35.19 48.09
N ALA A 1050 -3.94 -34.39 47.44
CA ALA A 1050 -4.97 -34.92 46.55
C ALA A 1050 -4.40 -35.62 45.31
N ARG A 1051 -3.30 -35.11 44.73
CA ARG A 1051 -2.62 -35.76 43.59
C ARG A 1051 -1.96 -37.07 43.99
N GLU A 1052 -1.36 -37.13 45.17
CA GLU A 1052 -0.75 -38.37 45.67
C GLU A 1052 -1.79 -39.44 45.96
N ALA A 1053 -2.93 -39.08 46.56
CA ALA A 1053 -4.05 -39.99 46.79
C ALA A 1053 -4.58 -40.58 45.46
N LYS A 1054 -4.75 -39.73 44.44
CA LYS A 1054 -5.19 -40.15 43.10
C LYS A 1054 -4.16 -41.03 42.38
N ALA A 1055 -2.87 -40.75 42.55
CA ALA A 1055 -1.80 -41.57 41.99
C ALA A 1055 -1.72 -42.95 42.66
N ALA A 1056 -2.04 -43.05 43.96
CA ALA A 1056 -2.13 -44.31 44.68
C ALA A 1056 -3.35 -45.14 44.20
N GLN A 1057 -4.50 -44.51 43.98
CA GLN A 1057 -5.70 -45.16 43.42
C GLN A 1057 -5.40 -45.77 42.03
N GLN A 1058 -4.76 -45.02 41.15
CA GLN A 1058 -4.41 -45.50 39.80
C GLN A 1058 -3.44 -46.69 39.80
N ARG A 1059 -2.55 -46.77 40.80
CA ARG A 1059 -1.66 -47.92 40.98
C ARG A 1059 -2.44 -49.16 41.43
N ALA A 1060 -3.33 -49.01 42.41
CA ALA A 1060 -4.18 -50.11 42.90
C ALA A 1060 -5.10 -50.66 41.79
N VAL A 1061 -5.69 -49.79 40.97
CA VAL A 1061 -6.53 -50.19 39.83
C VAL A 1061 -5.70 -50.92 38.74
N LYS A 1062 -4.45 -50.50 38.51
CA LYS A 1062 -3.55 -51.20 37.58
C LYS A 1062 -3.18 -52.60 38.07
N GLU A 1063 -2.91 -52.79 39.36
CA GLU A 1063 -2.60 -54.12 39.91
C GLU A 1063 -3.81 -55.07 39.85
N ILE A 1064 -5.02 -54.57 40.13
CA ILE A 1064 -6.25 -55.36 39.98
C ILE A 1064 -6.50 -55.77 38.52
N LYS A 1065 -6.16 -54.89 37.57
CA LYS A 1065 -6.28 -55.18 36.13
C LYS A 1065 -5.30 -56.24 35.66
N ILE A 1066 -4.05 -56.20 36.15
CA ILE A 1066 -3.02 -57.22 35.88
C ILE A 1066 -3.45 -58.60 36.40
N LEU A 1067 -4.06 -58.67 37.60
CA LEU A 1067 -4.56 -59.93 38.16
C LEU A 1067 -5.74 -60.51 37.36
N SER A 1068 -6.52 -59.68 36.68
CA SER A 1068 -7.65 -60.12 35.85
C SER A 1068 -7.21 -60.75 34.51
N GLU A 1069 -6.07 -60.31 33.96
CA GLU A 1069 -5.56 -60.73 32.64
C GLU A 1069 -4.89 -62.12 32.65
N VAL A 1070 -4.48 -62.63 33.83
CA VAL A 1070 -3.84 -63.97 33.96
C VAL A 1070 -4.84 -65.12 33.77
N SER A 1071 -6.15 -64.85 33.68
CA SER A 1071 -7.21 -65.87 33.63
C SER A 1071 -7.61 -66.36 32.22
N LYS A 1072 -6.99 -65.86 31.13
CA LYS A 1072 -7.32 -66.23 29.75
C LYS A 1072 -6.12 -66.82 28.98
N VAL A 1073 -5.74 -68.06 29.28
CA VAL A 1073 -4.84 -68.87 28.43
C VAL A 1073 -5.36 -70.31 28.33
N PRO A 1074 -5.46 -70.94 27.14
CA PRO A 1074 -5.87 -72.34 27.00
C PRO A 1074 -4.76 -73.32 27.38
N SER A 1075 -5.18 -74.47 27.91
CA SER A 1075 -4.35 -75.53 28.48
C SER A 1075 -3.38 -76.20 27.49
N SER A 1076 -2.07 -76.16 27.78
CA SER A 1076 -1.25 -77.38 27.84
C SER A 1076 0.03 -77.12 28.65
N LYS A 1077 0.29 -78.02 29.61
CA LYS A 1077 1.43 -78.09 30.54
C LYS A 1077 1.55 -76.94 31.56
N PHE A 1078 0.98 -77.14 32.75
CA PHE A 1078 1.72 -77.09 34.03
C PHE A 1078 0.86 -77.68 35.15
N SER A 1079 1.46 -78.55 35.94
CA SER A 1079 0.91 -79.21 37.12
C SER A 1079 0.98 -78.30 38.34
N GLY A 1080 -0.14 -78.07 39.03
CA GLY A 1080 -0.18 -77.42 40.34
C GLY A 1080 -1.54 -76.78 40.63
N LYS A 1081 -2.37 -77.43 41.45
CA LYS A 1081 -3.69 -76.94 41.87
C LYS A 1081 -3.54 -75.69 42.74
N ILE A 1082 -4.12 -74.56 42.33
CA ILE A 1082 -4.65 -73.55 43.25
C ILE A 1082 -6.13 -73.37 42.89
N LYS A 1083 -7.02 -73.90 43.74
CA LYS A 1083 -8.45 -73.58 43.70
C LYS A 1083 -8.68 -72.51 44.75
N ILE A 1084 -8.93 -71.27 44.35
CA ILE A 1084 -9.48 -70.25 45.25
C ILE A 1084 -11.01 -70.45 45.25
N PRO A 1085 -11.65 -70.68 46.41
CA PRO A 1085 -13.10 -70.80 46.50
C PRO A 1085 -13.80 -69.50 46.06
N ASN A 1086 -14.96 -69.61 45.39
CA ASN A 1086 -15.73 -68.44 44.93
C ASN A 1086 -16.05 -67.44 46.06
N GLU A 1087 -16.13 -67.91 47.30
CA GLU A 1087 -16.34 -67.06 48.48
C GLU A 1087 -15.13 -66.16 48.80
N GLU A 1088 -13.89 -66.61 48.57
CA GLU A 1088 -12.69 -65.79 48.77
C GLU A 1088 -12.51 -64.74 47.67
N PHE A 1089 -12.97 -65.04 46.44
CA PHE A 1089 -12.95 -64.08 45.34
C PHE A 1089 -13.99 -62.97 45.52
N GLU A 1090 -15.21 -63.32 45.94
CA GLU A 1090 -16.24 -62.31 46.28
C GLU A 1090 -15.87 -61.50 47.54
N ALA A 1091 -15.20 -62.10 48.53
CA ALA A 1091 -14.68 -61.37 49.68
C ALA A 1091 -13.59 -60.35 49.30
N MET A 1092 -12.68 -60.68 48.37
CA MET A 1092 -11.70 -59.74 47.84
C MET A 1092 -12.34 -58.62 47.01
N ARG A 1093 -13.37 -58.94 46.24
CA ARG A 1093 -14.13 -57.95 45.45
C ARG A 1093 -14.90 -56.98 46.33
N THR A 1094 -15.43 -57.46 47.45
CA THR A 1094 -16.13 -56.64 48.45
C THR A 1094 -15.16 -55.71 49.16
N LYS A 1095 -13.97 -56.19 49.56
CA LYS A 1095 -12.90 -55.36 50.13
C LYS A 1095 -12.34 -54.32 49.15
N ALA A 1096 -12.25 -54.65 47.86
CA ALA A 1096 -11.83 -53.70 46.83
C ALA A 1096 -12.82 -52.53 46.69
N LYS A 1097 -14.13 -52.81 46.73
CA LYS A 1097 -15.17 -51.78 46.74
C LYS A 1097 -15.19 -50.93 48.00
N GLU A 1098 -14.92 -51.53 49.17
CA GLU A 1098 -14.79 -50.78 50.42
C GLU A 1098 -13.58 -49.83 50.41
N CYS A 1099 -12.45 -50.25 49.82
CA CYS A 1099 -11.29 -49.38 49.61
C CYS A 1099 -11.58 -48.25 48.62
N GLU A 1100 -12.34 -48.52 47.56
CA GLU A 1100 -12.72 -47.51 46.57
C GLU A 1100 -13.64 -46.44 47.19
N ALA A 1101 -14.63 -46.86 47.99
CA ALA A 1101 -15.52 -45.94 48.71
C ALA A 1101 -14.80 -45.10 49.80
N LEU A 1102 -13.78 -45.66 50.47
CA LEU A 1102 -12.95 -44.93 51.43
C LEU A 1102 -12.06 -43.87 50.76
N VAL A 1103 -11.64 -44.10 49.52
CA VAL A 1103 -10.85 -43.15 48.73
C VAL A 1103 -11.74 -42.04 48.19
N GLU A 1104 -12.92 -42.36 47.65
CA GLU A 1104 -13.89 -41.35 47.20
C GLU A 1104 -14.30 -40.41 48.33
N LYS A 1105 -14.56 -40.94 49.54
CA LYS A 1105 -14.88 -40.11 50.71
C LYS A 1105 -13.73 -39.18 51.13
N LYS A 1106 -12.47 -39.60 50.93
CA LYS A 1106 -11.30 -38.75 51.20
C LYS A 1106 -11.11 -37.68 50.13
N GLU A 1107 -11.41 -37.98 48.86
CA GLU A 1107 -11.38 -37.00 47.78
C GLU A 1107 -12.49 -35.94 47.95
N GLU A 1108 -13.68 -36.34 48.39
CA GLU A 1108 -14.77 -35.41 48.71
C GLU A 1108 -14.41 -34.45 49.85
N ASN A 1109 -13.85 -34.99 50.95
CA ASN A 1109 -13.40 -34.15 52.07
C ASN A 1109 -12.28 -33.16 51.65
N ALA A 1110 -11.34 -33.60 50.82
CA ALA A 1110 -10.26 -32.73 50.31
C ALA A 1110 -10.79 -31.64 49.36
N MET A 1111 -11.82 -31.95 48.55
CA MET A 1111 -12.48 -30.96 47.71
C MET A 1111 -13.25 -29.92 48.53
N GLU A 1112 -13.90 -30.34 49.62
CA GLU A 1112 -14.63 -29.41 50.49
C GLU A 1112 -13.70 -28.45 51.24
N GLU A 1113 -12.55 -28.95 51.74
CA GLU A 1113 -11.52 -28.10 52.36
C GLU A 1113 -10.89 -27.12 51.34
N LEU A 1114 -10.67 -27.58 50.11
CA LEU A 1114 -10.18 -26.74 49.02
C LEU A 1114 -11.18 -25.63 48.65
N HIS A 1115 -12.48 -25.93 48.64
CA HIS A 1115 -13.54 -24.94 48.42
C HIS A 1115 -13.58 -23.85 49.52
N GLN A 1116 -13.38 -24.23 50.77
CA GLN A 1116 -13.34 -23.27 51.89
C GLN A 1116 -12.11 -22.35 51.81
N ILE A 1117 -10.95 -22.88 51.43
CA ILE A 1117 -9.72 -22.09 51.24
C ILE A 1117 -9.90 -21.10 50.08
N TYR A 1118 -10.50 -21.53 48.96
CA TYR A 1118 -10.79 -20.65 47.84
C TYR A 1118 -11.77 -19.52 48.19
N ALA A 1119 -12.83 -19.82 48.96
CA ALA A 1119 -13.78 -18.80 49.39
C ALA A 1119 -13.11 -17.74 50.27
N ARG A 1120 -12.23 -18.15 51.18
CA ARG A 1120 -11.50 -17.25 52.08
C ARG A 1120 -10.46 -16.40 51.35
N LYS A 1121 -9.76 -16.97 50.36
CA LYS A 1121 -8.81 -16.23 49.50
C LYS A 1121 -9.52 -15.13 48.71
N ASN A 1122 -10.64 -15.46 48.07
CA ASN A 1122 -11.42 -14.50 47.28
C ASN A 1122 -11.96 -13.33 48.14
N GLU A 1123 -12.32 -13.58 49.40
CA GLU A 1123 -12.75 -12.51 50.32
C GLU A 1123 -11.60 -11.56 50.67
N VAL A 1124 -10.40 -12.11 50.91
CA VAL A 1124 -9.20 -11.32 51.23
C VAL A 1124 -8.74 -10.51 50.02
N ASP A 1125 -8.76 -11.10 48.82
CA ASP A 1125 -8.39 -10.41 47.58
C ASP A 1125 -9.31 -9.22 47.28
N ARG A 1126 -10.63 -9.36 47.50
CA ARG A 1126 -11.56 -8.22 47.36
C ARG A 1126 -11.31 -7.11 48.37
N LYS A 1127 -10.91 -7.43 49.60
CA LYS A 1127 -10.56 -6.43 50.62
C LYS A 1127 -9.27 -5.69 50.27
N VAL A 1128 -8.25 -6.41 49.78
CA VAL A 1128 -6.99 -5.81 49.30
C VAL A 1128 -7.27 -4.87 48.13
N GLU A 1129 -8.07 -5.30 47.15
CA GLU A 1129 -8.42 -4.50 45.99
C GLU A 1129 -9.18 -3.21 46.36
N THR A 1130 -10.14 -3.32 47.30
CA THR A 1130 -10.91 -2.16 47.79
C THR A 1130 -10.01 -1.15 48.51
N ASN A 1131 -9.07 -1.63 49.34
CA ASN A 1131 -8.13 -0.77 50.06
C ASN A 1131 -7.11 -0.11 49.13
N VAL A 1132 -6.59 -0.83 48.13
CA VAL A 1132 -5.67 -0.27 47.12
C VAL A 1132 -6.36 0.84 46.34
N LYS A 1133 -7.62 0.63 45.94
CA LYS A 1133 -8.39 1.67 45.24
C LYS A 1133 -8.63 2.91 46.09
N ALA A 1134 -8.98 2.74 47.37
CA ALA A 1134 -9.15 3.86 48.29
C ALA A 1134 -7.83 4.65 48.50
N ILE A 1135 -6.68 3.99 48.47
CA ILE A 1135 -5.35 4.63 48.56
C ILE A 1135 -5.07 5.46 47.30
N GLU A 1136 -5.37 4.93 46.11
CA GLU A 1136 -5.18 5.64 44.85
C GLU A 1136 -6.08 6.89 44.77
N ASP A 1137 -7.35 6.76 45.15
CA ASP A 1137 -8.31 7.89 45.17
C ASP A 1137 -7.87 8.97 46.18
N THR A 1138 -7.38 8.57 47.35
CA THR A 1138 -6.87 9.51 48.38
C THR A 1138 -5.58 10.21 47.91
N LYS A 1139 -4.72 9.49 47.18
CA LYS A 1139 -3.48 10.04 46.62
C LYS A 1139 -3.77 11.07 45.52
N ALA A 1140 -4.73 10.79 44.63
CA ALA A 1140 -5.16 11.74 43.61
C ALA A 1140 -5.78 13.01 44.23
N ALA A 1141 -6.63 12.87 45.26
CA ALA A 1141 -7.19 14.01 45.99
C ALA A 1141 -6.11 14.85 46.68
N THR A 1142 -5.08 14.19 47.24
CA THR A 1142 -3.93 14.86 47.86
C THR A 1142 -3.12 15.67 46.83
N GLU A 1143 -2.87 15.11 45.65
CA GLU A 1143 -2.12 15.79 44.59
C GLU A 1143 -2.89 17.01 44.05
N ALA A 1144 -4.23 16.91 43.94
CA ALA A 1144 -5.08 18.04 43.56
C ALA A 1144 -5.09 19.18 44.61
N ALA A 1145 -5.10 18.84 45.90
CA ALA A 1145 -5.01 19.83 46.97
C ALA A 1145 -3.65 20.55 46.99
N LEU A 1146 -2.55 19.82 46.78
CA LEU A 1146 -1.20 20.40 46.68
C LEU A 1146 -1.04 21.30 45.47
N TRP A 1147 -1.59 20.91 44.33
CA TRP A 1147 -1.57 21.74 43.12
C TRP A 1147 -2.34 23.04 43.33
N SER A 1148 -3.50 22.99 43.98
CA SER A 1148 -4.29 24.19 44.32
C SER A 1148 -3.51 25.14 45.23
N ALA A 1149 -2.75 24.60 46.20
CA ALA A 1149 -1.88 25.40 47.07
C ALA A 1149 -0.71 26.05 46.30
N GLU A 1150 -0.07 25.35 45.37
CA GLU A 1150 1.02 25.91 44.54
C GLU A 1150 0.54 27.03 43.62
N LEU A 1151 -0.68 26.92 43.09
CA LEU A 1151 -1.27 27.94 42.23
C LEU A 1151 -1.60 29.23 43.01
N ALA A 1152 -2.14 29.08 44.22
CA ALA A 1152 -2.44 30.20 45.12
C ALA A 1152 -1.16 30.93 45.58
N GLU A 1153 -0.09 30.19 45.89
CA GLU A 1153 1.20 30.79 46.27
C GLU A 1153 1.88 31.50 45.09
N SER A 1154 1.81 30.94 43.88
CA SER A 1154 2.34 31.59 42.67
C SER A 1154 1.60 32.90 42.35
N SER A 1155 0.27 32.91 42.52
CA SER A 1155 -0.57 34.09 42.34
C SER A 1155 -0.24 35.19 43.35
N LYS A 1156 0.04 34.80 44.60
CA LYS A 1156 0.50 35.71 45.65
C LYS A 1156 1.87 36.32 45.33
N VAL A 1157 2.85 35.51 44.93
CA VAL A 1157 4.20 35.99 44.57
C VAL A 1157 4.17 36.98 43.40
N ALA A 1158 3.28 36.77 42.42
CA ALA A 1158 3.09 37.69 41.32
C ALA A 1158 2.61 39.08 41.81
N ILE A 1159 1.59 39.11 42.68
CA ILE A 1159 1.07 40.37 43.25
C ILE A 1159 2.13 41.06 44.12
N GLU A 1160 2.91 40.31 44.91
CA GLU A 1160 4.00 40.86 45.73
C GLU A 1160 5.15 41.44 44.88
N THR A 1161 5.45 40.81 43.74
CA THR A 1161 6.49 41.27 42.82
C THR A 1161 6.06 42.56 42.11
N GLU A 1162 4.78 42.67 41.79
CA GLU A 1162 4.19 43.86 41.18
C GLU A 1162 4.16 45.04 42.17
N LEU A 1163 3.79 44.79 43.43
CA LEU A 1163 3.90 45.78 44.52
C LEU A 1163 5.35 46.24 44.74
N LYS A 1164 6.33 45.34 44.62
CA LYS A 1164 7.77 45.70 44.71
C LYS A 1164 8.24 46.55 43.52
N ARG A 1165 7.79 46.25 42.30
CA ARG A 1165 8.09 47.06 41.11
C ARG A 1165 7.50 48.47 41.22
N SER A 1166 6.25 48.59 41.68
CA SER A 1166 5.61 49.89 41.90
C SER A 1166 6.34 50.72 42.96
N ARG A 1167 6.81 50.09 44.06
CA ARG A 1167 7.65 50.77 45.06
C ARG A 1167 9.03 51.20 44.52
N GLN A 1168 9.66 50.41 43.66
CA GLN A 1168 10.93 50.77 43.01
C GLN A 1168 10.77 51.93 42.02
N GLN A 1169 9.65 51.97 41.29
CA GLN A 1169 9.32 53.09 40.40
C GLN A 1169 9.04 54.38 41.19
N GLN A 1170 8.36 54.31 42.34
CA GLN A 1170 8.19 55.46 43.24
C GLN A 1170 9.53 55.96 43.80
N GLN A 1171 10.44 55.06 44.21
CA GLN A 1171 11.78 55.45 44.68
C GLN A 1171 12.65 56.07 43.57
N GLN A 1172 12.47 55.64 42.31
CA GLN A 1172 13.11 56.27 41.16
C GLN A 1172 12.51 57.65 40.85
N GLN A 1173 11.19 57.82 40.95
CA GLN A 1173 10.54 59.13 40.78
C GLN A 1173 10.89 60.12 41.90
N GLN A 1174 10.99 59.68 43.16
CA GLN A 1174 11.45 60.54 44.26
C GLN A 1174 12.92 60.95 44.13
N LYS A 1175 13.79 60.08 43.57
CA LYS A 1175 15.18 60.45 43.24
C LYS A 1175 15.27 61.47 42.11
N VAL A 1176 14.42 61.35 41.10
CA VAL A 1176 14.35 62.32 39.99
C VAL A 1176 13.87 63.69 40.49
N VAL A 1177 12.95 63.74 41.46
CA VAL A 1177 12.49 65.00 42.07
C VAL A 1177 13.52 65.60 43.04
N SER A 1178 14.33 64.80 43.74
CA SER A 1178 15.41 65.32 44.61
C SER A 1178 16.62 65.84 43.82
N ASP A 1179 16.92 65.24 42.67
CA ASP A 1179 18.00 65.70 41.78
C ASP A 1179 17.60 66.98 41.02
N ASP A 1180 16.31 67.16 40.69
CA ASP A 1180 15.77 68.36 40.03
C ASP A 1180 15.62 69.55 41.01
N ALA A 1181 15.47 69.30 42.32
CA ALA A 1181 15.53 70.33 43.36
C ALA A 1181 16.97 70.80 43.66
N SER A 1182 17.97 69.95 43.44
CA SER A 1182 19.39 70.28 43.63
C SER A 1182 19.99 71.06 42.45
N GLN A 1183 19.48 70.85 41.23
CA GLN A 1183 19.90 71.60 40.03
C GLN A 1183 19.27 73.00 39.90
N LYS A 1184 18.23 73.34 40.67
CA LYS A 1184 17.68 74.71 40.74
C LYS A 1184 18.36 75.64 41.76
N LEU A 1185 19.38 75.16 42.49
CA LEU A 1185 20.11 75.98 43.46
C LEU A 1185 21.51 76.44 43.01
N GLU A 1186 22.04 76.00 41.86
CA GLU A 1186 23.37 76.42 41.35
C GLU A 1186 23.35 77.45 40.20
N HIS A 1187 22.18 77.95 39.81
CA HIS A 1187 22.05 79.10 38.89
C HIS A 1187 21.29 80.28 39.50
N SER A 1188 21.78 80.77 40.64
CA SER A 1188 21.75 82.20 40.96
C SER A 1188 22.90 82.53 41.91
N LEU A 1189 23.58 83.65 41.64
CA LEU A 1189 24.53 84.40 42.50
C LEU A 1189 26.04 84.28 42.17
N THR A 1190 26.47 85.15 41.25
CA THR A 1190 27.80 85.77 41.23
C THR A 1190 27.98 86.76 42.39
N PRO A 1191 29.22 86.96 42.91
CA PRO A 1191 29.48 87.84 44.05
C PRO A 1191 29.88 89.27 43.65
N VAL A 1192 29.40 90.29 44.37
CA VAL A 1192 30.00 91.64 44.38
C VAL A 1192 30.00 92.24 45.81
N SER A 1193 31.23 92.45 46.30
CA SER A 1193 31.77 93.43 47.28
C SER A 1193 30.88 94.64 47.67
N LEU A 1194 30.49 94.80 48.96
CA LEU A 1194 31.04 95.60 50.09
C LEU A 1194 30.48 97.03 50.29
N THR A 1195 30.24 97.31 51.59
CA THR A 1195 30.42 98.56 52.39
C THR A 1195 29.34 99.67 52.52
N THR A 1196 29.03 99.93 53.81
CA THR A 1196 28.59 101.16 54.55
C THR A 1196 27.24 101.78 54.18
N GLU A 1197 26.28 102.03 55.07
CA GLU A 1197 26.25 102.38 56.52
C GLU A 1197 25.40 101.43 57.37
#